data_AF-A0A8S9ULK2-F1
#
_entry.id   AF-A0A8S9ULK2-F1
#
_cell.length_a   1.000
_cell.length_b   1.000
_cell.length_c   1.000
_cell.angle_alpha   90.00
_cell.angle_beta   90.00
_cell.angle_gamma   90.00
#
_symmetry.space_group_name_H-M   'P 1'
#
loop_
_entity.id
_entity.type
_entity.pdbx_description
1 polymer ?
#
loop_
_entity_poly.entity_id
_entity_poly.type
_entity_poly.pdbx_seq_one_letter_code
_entity_poly.pdbx_strand_id
1 'polypeptide(L)'
;MVKLEICGIPVEFPFPPYDSQLIYMEKVLLALTSKQNAILESPTGTGKTLCLLCATLAWRRELHKQLGTNTLAPAKRPGPSLAYEGYGSDGESDAPQLPRIIYSSRTHSQLKQVVQELKNTSYRPNVAVLGSREHLCVNEKVSKLRGTRQNLACRSTCKDRRCMHKLGFDSYAKRSKKQAQPIMDIEELVTTMKEKIICPFFLTRNMLPEAEIVFVPYNYLIDPMARRSIGISIENSILIFDEAHNVESIASEAASYALSSNDISGCISEVDTFIRGLSTNSIQLNAGSNLTLESSQTLRALFMEIEKGLSSFPLSTNGGFTKPGQYIFEFFEQFNVNFETCPLVLSMIEEIIEVAHGGDDSQRAASKLDTMLSFLGTIFRSKEQHLQAAKNYRVHIQEIRERPSNSGRLFNSGRKNKTTTTRVFNYWCFHPGVAFREICTNNVHNVILTSGTLSPLDTTVKELGIDFPVRLENNHVVDADQVWVGVVGTGVTGKKLNSSYNFRSTETYLLELGNTIVNFTRLVPHGLLVFFPSYSILEESIDKWQRPATGQSALSIWDRIVQQKQTFVEPRGRADFKAVVDEYHQAIANNPNGAVFFAVCRGKVSEGIDFSNDKGRAVIITGLPFPPTKDPKIMLKKSILDEAVVSPGELKLTGNAWYIQQASRAVNQAIGRVIRHRHDYGAIILLDERFALKQQQECLSKWLQPYCHTCRGYGEAHIGLTRFFKTNKTRAVPESSKKILQQPKPIGLSKRAMSKSSKISSDNESEQISQQLSSSQLSRQSSQTAIGDGQTYVNPLLLRHPPDSTDITEIEQRVLPTASMPRPAAPLKRSLGSLLMSTSKSAMVDVTSSIARPFTAPKMMNSVGSADGAIVVSNGDARSWQSAKQQFAAKHESGNDDNDKTSAAEFPAVARNVLQPPDVPKLYGFIRQLRAGEDVEAALSGICNLLRDPACKELLDLMPKVLNGVMCDRFIEAARDHGLEVSVGSSAQGSSARAQPTDMSTFFERLQQKKRKTYRDHVPTAAVVKDPQCFVCYDITRKAYASQCGHICCHPCWKKMEKDGFTSCPVCKIPIKLEQLSLIRAAKDSSGRHGTS
;
A
#
# COMPACT_ATOMS: atom_id res chain seq x y z
N MET A 1 -36.49 15.49 8.26
CA MET A 1 -36.69 14.05 7.99
C MET A 1 -37.55 13.92 6.75
N VAL A 2 -36.99 13.42 5.68
CA VAL A 2 -37.70 12.93 4.48
C VAL A 2 -37.83 11.42 4.62
N LYS A 3 -38.96 10.85 4.19
CA LYS A 3 -39.11 9.40 4.01
C LYS A 3 -38.87 9.08 2.55
N LEU A 4 -37.99 8.12 2.30
CA LEU A 4 -37.59 7.65 0.98
C LEU A 4 -37.89 6.15 0.93
N GLU A 5 -38.30 5.65 -0.23
CA GLU A 5 -38.38 4.21 -0.48
C GLU A 5 -37.26 3.83 -1.45
N ILE A 6 -36.32 3.02 -0.99
CA ILE A 6 -35.12 2.63 -1.76
C ILE A 6 -35.02 1.11 -1.67
N CYS A 7 -35.02 0.41 -2.81
CA CYS A 7 -35.05 -1.06 -2.86
C CYS A 7 -36.19 -1.70 -2.04
N GLY A 8 -37.36 -1.05 -1.95
CA GLY A 8 -38.50 -1.50 -1.12
C GLY A 8 -38.30 -1.31 0.40
N ILE A 9 -37.27 -0.58 0.83
CA ILE A 9 -36.96 -0.32 2.24
C ILE A 9 -37.25 1.15 2.56
N PRO A 10 -38.05 1.45 3.60
CA PRO A 10 -38.36 2.82 4.01
C PRO A 10 -37.19 3.45 4.78
N VAL A 11 -36.40 4.28 4.10
CA VAL A 11 -35.28 5.04 4.67
C VAL A 11 -35.77 6.41 5.14
N GLU A 12 -35.71 6.66 6.44
CA GLU A 12 -35.79 8.01 6.99
C GLU A 12 -34.42 8.69 6.85
N PHE A 13 -34.36 9.85 6.19
CA PHE A 13 -33.13 10.63 5.94
C PHE A 13 -33.32 12.09 6.42
N PRO A 14 -32.30 12.80 6.96
CA PRO A 14 -32.55 14.10 7.60
C PRO A 14 -33.10 15.21 6.70
N PHE A 15 -32.60 15.30 5.46
CA PHE A 15 -32.91 16.31 4.45
C PHE A 15 -33.19 15.65 3.08
N PRO A 16 -33.64 16.37 2.03
CA PRO A 16 -33.77 15.79 0.69
C PRO A 16 -32.40 15.36 0.13
N PRO A 17 -32.21 14.08 -0.25
CA PRO A 17 -30.91 13.57 -0.68
C PRO A 17 -30.51 14.07 -2.07
N TYR A 18 -29.22 13.99 -2.39
CA TYR A 18 -28.71 14.13 -3.75
C TYR A 18 -28.74 12.78 -4.50
N ASP A 19 -28.69 12.78 -5.83
CA ASP A 19 -28.73 11.55 -6.64
C ASP A 19 -27.57 10.59 -6.30
N SER A 20 -26.37 11.13 -6.08
CA SER A 20 -25.20 10.37 -5.62
C SER A 20 -25.38 9.79 -4.20
N GLN A 21 -26.24 10.37 -3.37
CA GLN A 21 -26.62 9.81 -2.06
C GLN A 21 -27.68 8.72 -2.20
N LEU A 22 -28.65 8.88 -3.11
CA LEU A 22 -29.63 7.83 -3.45
C LEU A 22 -28.92 6.58 -3.98
N ILE A 23 -28.02 6.72 -4.96
CA ILE A 23 -27.23 5.61 -5.51
C ILE A 23 -26.33 4.98 -4.42
N TYR A 24 -25.73 5.80 -3.55
CA TYR A 24 -24.92 5.26 -2.44
C TYR A 24 -25.76 4.43 -1.46
N MET A 25 -26.95 4.91 -1.07
CA MET A 25 -27.88 4.15 -0.22
C MET A 25 -28.38 2.89 -0.92
N GLU A 26 -28.73 2.96 -2.21
CA GLU A 26 -29.12 1.81 -3.04
C GLU A 26 -28.05 0.71 -3.03
N LYS A 27 -26.76 1.04 -3.25
CA LYS A 27 -25.68 0.04 -3.21
C LYS A 27 -25.42 -0.51 -1.81
N VAL A 28 -25.59 0.27 -0.73
CA VAL A 28 -25.54 -0.25 0.64
C VAL A 28 -26.68 -1.24 0.91
N LEU A 29 -27.92 -0.89 0.55
CA LEU A 29 -29.10 -1.76 0.74
C LEU A 29 -29.00 -3.04 -0.09
N LEU A 30 -28.52 -2.96 -1.34
CA LEU A 30 -28.24 -4.11 -2.19
C LEU A 30 -27.26 -5.08 -1.51
N ALA A 31 -26.10 -4.59 -1.08
CA ALA A 31 -25.06 -5.40 -0.45
C ALA A 31 -25.54 -6.09 0.85
N LEU A 32 -26.30 -5.37 1.68
CA LEU A 32 -26.88 -5.91 2.91
C LEU A 32 -27.92 -7.00 2.62
N THR A 33 -28.73 -6.82 1.56
CA THR A 33 -29.82 -7.74 1.19
C THR A 33 -29.29 -8.99 0.47
N SER A 34 -28.29 -8.86 -0.40
CA SER A 34 -27.65 -9.99 -1.10
C SER A 34 -26.60 -10.73 -0.26
N LYS A 35 -26.29 -10.27 0.96
CA LYS A 35 -25.17 -10.73 1.80
C LYS A 35 -23.81 -10.66 1.10
N GLN A 36 -23.61 -9.66 0.25
CA GLN A 36 -22.37 -9.46 -0.50
C GLN A 36 -21.54 -8.33 0.10
N ASN A 37 -20.22 -8.46 -0.02
CA ASN A 37 -19.29 -7.39 0.35
C ASN A 37 -19.42 -6.20 -0.62
N ALA A 38 -19.24 -4.99 -0.11
CA ALA A 38 -19.28 -3.76 -0.88
C ALA A 38 -17.99 -2.94 -0.77
N ILE A 39 -17.55 -2.35 -1.89
CA ILE A 39 -16.49 -1.35 -1.92
C ILE A 39 -17.02 -0.08 -2.58
N LEU A 40 -17.10 1.00 -1.80
CA LEU A 40 -17.84 2.21 -2.14
C LEU A 40 -16.92 3.45 -2.08
N GLU A 41 -16.46 3.94 -3.23
CA GLU A 41 -15.81 5.24 -3.31
C GLU A 41 -16.84 6.35 -3.53
N SER A 42 -16.78 7.39 -2.68
CA SER A 42 -17.59 8.59 -2.86
C SER A 42 -16.85 9.81 -2.30
N PRO A 43 -16.69 10.90 -3.07
CA PRO A 43 -15.86 12.05 -2.67
C PRO A 43 -16.21 12.70 -1.33
N THR A 44 -15.34 13.61 -0.87
CA THR A 44 -15.64 14.48 0.28
C THR A 44 -16.90 15.32 0.05
N GLY A 45 -17.59 15.70 1.12
CA GLY A 45 -18.84 16.48 1.02
C GLY A 45 -20.08 15.73 0.51
N THR A 46 -19.95 14.51 -0.01
CA THR A 46 -21.10 13.69 -0.48
C THR A 46 -22.01 13.17 0.65
N GLY A 47 -21.62 13.29 1.92
CA GLY A 47 -22.42 12.81 3.05
C GLY A 47 -22.39 11.29 3.28
N LYS A 48 -21.34 10.59 2.81
CA LYS A 48 -21.09 9.15 2.97
C LYS A 48 -21.62 8.55 4.29
N THR A 49 -21.08 9.02 5.41
CA THR A 49 -21.35 8.55 6.77
C THR A 49 -22.85 8.56 7.10
N LEU A 50 -23.56 9.62 6.69
CA LEU A 50 -24.99 9.75 6.94
C LEU A 50 -25.81 8.79 6.06
N CYS A 51 -25.46 8.64 4.78
CA CYS A 51 -26.08 7.69 3.86
C CYS A 51 -25.92 6.24 4.36
N LEU A 52 -24.70 5.91 4.80
CA LEU A 52 -24.30 4.61 5.32
C LEU A 52 -25.03 4.24 6.62
N LEU A 53 -25.10 5.18 7.57
CA LEU A 53 -25.86 5.01 8.81
C LEU A 53 -27.36 4.81 8.52
N CYS A 54 -27.96 5.69 7.71
CA CYS A 54 -29.40 5.65 7.46
C CYS A 54 -29.82 4.39 6.70
N ALA A 55 -29.10 4.00 5.64
CA ALA A 55 -29.38 2.78 4.90
C ALA A 55 -29.23 1.51 5.78
N THR A 56 -28.14 1.39 6.53
CA THR A 56 -27.89 0.19 7.36
C THR A 56 -28.90 0.08 8.51
N LEU A 57 -29.28 1.21 9.14
CA LEU A 57 -30.26 1.22 10.22
C LEU A 57 -31.69 1.01 9.70
N ALA A 58 -32.04 1.54 8.53
CA ALA A 58 -33.32 1.27 7.87
C ALA A 58 -33.47 -0.21 7.51
N TRP A 59 -32.47 -0.79 6.83
CA TRP A 59 -32.43 -2.22 6.48
C TRP A 59 -32.60 -3.12 7.71
N ARG A 60 -31.83 -2.86 8.77
CA ARG A 60 -31.88 -3.66 10.00
C ARG A 60 -33.21 -3.49 10.76
N ARG A 61 -33.83 -2.29 10.71
CA ARG A 61 -35.17 -2.04 11.25
C ARG A 61 -36.26 -2.76 10.44
N GLU A 62 -36.09 -2.89 9.14
CA GLU A 62 -37.05 -3.61 8.29
C GLU A 62 -36.94 -5.13 8.49
N LEU A 63 -35.73 -5.68 8.51
CA LEU A 63 -35.48 -7.08 8.83
C LEU A 63 -36.07 -7.47 10.20
N HIS A 64 -36.02 -6.57 11.19
CA HIS A 64 -36.67 -6.78 12.49
C HIS A 64 -38.19 -6.93 12.39
N LYS A 65 -38.87 -6.17 11.51
CA LYS A 65 -40.30 -6.38 11.26
C LYS A 65 -40.56 -7.71 10.58
N GLN A 66 -39.78 -8.04 9.54
CA GLN A 66 -39.94 -9.24 8.73
C GLN A 66 -39.76 -10.54 9.53
N LEU A 67 -38.86 -10.55 10.51
CA LEU A 67 -38.62 -11.71 11.39
C LEU A 67 -39.63 -11.85 12.54
N GLY A 68 -40.49 -10.85 12.75
CA GLY A 68 -41.53 -10.84 13.80
C GLY A 68 -41.01 -10.56 15.21
N THR A 69 -41.73 -9.72 15.96
CA THR A 69 -41.33 -9.28 17.32
C THR A 69 -41.36 -10.38 18.37
N ASN A 70 -42.10 -11.47 18.15
CA ASN A 70 -42.30 -12.54 19.13
C ASN A 70 -41.30 -13.70 18.97
N THR A 71 -40.63 -13.78 17.82
CA THR A 71 -39.63 -14.81 17.48
C THR A 71 -38.22 -14.45 17.96
N LEU A 72 -38.01 -13.19 18.34
CA LEU A 72 -36.71 -12.61 18.68
C LEU A 72 -36.57 -12.41 20.19
N ALA A 73 -36.08 -13.43 20.89
CA ALA A 73 -35.48 -13.21 22.20
C ALA A 73 -34.30 -12.23 22.06
N PRO A 74 -34.14 -11.24 22.96
CA PRO A 74 -32.95 -10.38 22.97
C PRO A 74 -31.73 -11.26 23.25
N ALA A 75 -30.96 -11.56 22.21
CA ALA A 75 -29.99 -12.63 22.23
C ALA A 75 -29.00 -12.46 23.40
N LYS A 76 -28.95 -13.47 24.28
CA LYS A 76 -27.84 -13.66 25.23
C LYS A 76 -26.58 -14.08 24.46
N ARG A 77 -26.09 -13.20 23.60
CA ARG A 77 -24.74 -13.32 23.04
C ARG A 77 -23.77 -13.38 24.22
N PRO A 78 -22.79 -14.29 24.23
CA PRO A 78 -21.87 -14.42 25.35
C PRO A 78 -21.28 -13.05 25.68
N GLY A 79 -21.31 -12.71 26.97
CA GLY A 79 -20.75 -11.45 27.45
C GLY A 79 -19.25 -11.39 27.12
N PRO A 80 -18.65 -10.18 27.05
CA PRO A 80 -17.22 -10.03 26.85
C PRO A 80 -16.45 -10.49 28.11
N SER A 81 -16.36 -11.81 28.28
CA SER A 81 -15.39 -12.45 29.17
C SER A 81 -14.01 -11.94 28.78
N LEU A 82 -13.27 -11.40 29.75
CA LEU A 82 -11.90 -10.97 29.49
C LEU A 82 -11.05 -12.21 29.20
N ALA A 83 -9.98 -12.09 28.42
CA ALA A 83 -9.24 -13.27 27.92
C ALA A 83 -8.62 -14.18 29.02
N TYR A 84 -8.66 -13.78 30.30
CA TYR A 84 -8.26 -14.58 31.47
C TYR A 84 -9.44 -15.16 32.27
N GLU A 85 -10.70 -14.85 31.92
CA GLU A 85 -11.92 -15.24 32.66
C GLU A 85 -12.61 -16.48 32.08
N GLY A 86 -12.01 -17.08 31.04
CA GLY A 86 -12.46 -18.33 30.41
C GLY A 86 -13.62 -18.15 29.42
N TYR A 87 -13.74 -19.09 28.48
CA TYR A 87 -14.95 -19.23 27.67
C TYR A 87 -15.95 -20.11 28.41
N GLY A 88 -16.96 -19.50 29.02
CA GLY A 88 -18.15 -20.22 29.45
C GLY A 88 -18.96 -20.63 28.21
N SER A 89 -19.02 -21.93 27.93
CA SER A 89 -19.81 -22.50 26.82
C SER A 89 -21.29 -22.62 27.20
N ASP A 90 -21.97 -21.49 27.30
CA ASP A 90 -23.45 -21.47 27.34
C ASP A 90 -23.99 -21.81 25.93
N GLY A 91 -24.98 -22.70 25.89
CA GLY A 91 -25.34 -23.47 24.69
C GLY A 91 -25.91 -22.66 23.51
N GLU A 92 -25.81 -23.30 22.33
CA GLU A 92 -26.38 -22.81 21.08
C GLU A 92 -27.89 -22.58 21.21
N SER A 93 -28.38 -21.51 20.58
CA SER A 93 -29.80 -21.21 20.47
C SER A 93 -30.14 -20.89 19.02
N ASP A 94 -30.80 -21.82 18.35
CA ASP A 94 -31.19 -21.81 16.92
C ASP A 94 -32.16 -20.68 16.51
N ALA A 95 -32.41 -19.70 17.39
CA ALA A 95 -33.25 -18.56 17.08
C ALA A 95 -32.54 -17.62 16.08
N PRO A 96 -33.18 -17.25 14.94
CA PRO A 96 -32.55 -16.44 13.90
C PRO A 96 -32.23 -15.03 14.41
N GLN A 97 -30.96 -14.76 14.71
CA GLN A 97 -30.54 -13.48 15.29
C GLN A 97 -30.44 -12.37 14.24
N LEU A 98 -30.90 -11.16 14.59
CA LEU A 98 -30.63 -9.95 13.81
C LEU A 98 -29.12 -9.66 13.74
N PRO A 99 -28.58 -9.26 12.57
CA PRO A 99 -27.17 -8.88 12.47
C PRO A 99 -26.83 -7.68 13.36
N ARG A 100 -25.61 -7.66 13.91
CA ARG A 100 -25.07 -6.50 14.64
C ARG A 100 -24.31 -5.59 13.66
N ILE A 101 -24.47 -4.28 13.78
CA ILE A 101 -23.66 -3.32 13.02
C ILE A 101 -22.37 -3.05 13.80
N ILE A 102 -21.21 -3.23 13.16
CA ILE A 102 -19.92 -2.86 13.73
C ILE A 102 -19.33 -1.78 12.83
N TYR A 103 -19.43 -0.53 13.30
CA TYR A 103 -18.96 0.65 12.57
C TYR A 103 -17.55 0.99 12.99
N SER A 104 -16.64 1.03 12.02
CA SER A 104 -15.23 1.20 12.23
C SER A 104 -14.63 2.35 11.42
N SER A 105 -13.57 2.94 11.94
CA SER A 105 -12.85 4.08 11.37
C SER A 105 -11.40 4.06 11.86
N ARG A 106 -10.53 4.91 11.29
CA ARG A 106 -9.11 4.98 11.67
C ARG A 106 -8.86 5.49 13.09
N THR A 107 -9.69 6.37 13.65
CA THR A 107 -9.52 6.93 15.00
C THR A 107 -10.83 7.13 15.77
N HIS A 108 -10.74 7.21 17.10
CA HIS A 108 -11.86 7.66 17.94
C HIS A 108 -12.34 9.09 17.59
N SER A 109 -11.44 9.98 17.13
CA SER A 109 -11.82 11.34 16.73
C SER A 109 -12.69 11.39 15.46
N GLN A 110 -12.57 10.40 14.55
CA GLN A 110 -13.51 10.21 13.45
C GLN A 110 -14.82 9.58 13.96
N LEU A 111 -14.75 8.55 14.80
CA LEU A 111 -15.95 7.91 15.37
C LEU A 111 -16.82 8.91 16.15
N LYS A 112 -16.23 9.93 16.79
CA LYS A 112 -16.95 11.06 17.40
C LYS A 112 -17.83 11.81 16.39
N GLN A 113 -17.34 12.04 15.18
CA GLN A 113 -18.10 12.67 14.09
C GLN A 113 -19.25 11.75 13.64
N VAL A 114 -18.99 10.44 13.49
CA VAL A 114 -20.03 9.44 13.15
C VAL A 114 -21.14 9.37 14.22
N VAL A 115 -20.77 9.40 15.50
CA VAL A 115 -21.73 9.44 16.62
C VAL A 115 -22.55 10.75 16.61
N GLN A 116 -21.94 11.87 16.24
CA GLN A 116 -22.68 13.13 16.08
C GLN A 116 -23.65 13.11 14.89
N GLU A 117 -23.26 12.52 13.75
CA GLU A 117 -24.19 12.33 12.64
C GLU A 117 -25.33 11.36 12.98
N LEU A 118 -25.06 10.31 13.77
CA LEU A 118 -26.12 9.42 14.26
C LEU A 118 -27.17 10.17 15.09
N LYS A 119 -26.76 11.10 15.96
CA LYS A 119 -27.68 11.97 16.73
C LYS A 119 -28.55 12.85 15.80
N ASN A 120 -28.01 13.29 14.66
CA ASN A 120 -28.70 14.09 13.65
C ASN A 120 -29.80 13.30 12.89
N THR A 121 -29.80 11.97 12.94
CA THR A 121 -30.85 11.12 12.36
C THR A 121 -32.08 10.98 13.26
N SER A 122 -33.15 10.34 12.77
CA SER A 122 -34.29 9.90 13.59
C SER A 122 -34.05 8.55 14.30
N TYR A 123 -33.08 7.74 13.86
CA TYR A 123 -32.80 6.42 14.44
C TYR A 123 -32.24 6.54 15.87
N ARG A 124 -32.72 5.69 16.78
CA ARG A 124 -32.26 5.63 18.18
C ARG A 124 -31.86 4.19 18.56
N PRO A 125 -30.82 3.62 17.91
CA PRO A 125 -30.37 2.27 18.22
C PRO A 125 -29.65 2.19 19.58
N ASN A 126 -29.53 1.00 20.16
CA ASN A 126 -28.60 0.81 21.28
C ASN A 126 -27.15 0.90 20.79
N VAL A 127 -26.42 1.90 21.30
CA VAL A 127 -25.03 2.19 20.92
C VAL A 127 -24.05 1.72 22.00
N ALA A 128 -22.99 1.02 21.61
CA ALA A 128 -21.79 0.85 22.44
C ALA A 128 -20.56 1.44 21.75
N VAL A 129 -19.90 2.41 22.40
CA VAL A 129 -18.61 2.94 21.95
C VAL A 129 -17.51 2.24 22.74
N LEU A 130 -16.66 1.47 22.07
CA LEU A 130 -15.59 0.69 22.69
C LEU A 130 -14.26 1.46 22.64
N GLY A 131 -13.42 1.28 23.66
CA GLY A 131 -12.13 1.95 23.77
C GLY A 131 -11.22 1.32 24.83
N SER A 132 -9.95 1.72 24.80
CA SER A 132 -8.94 1.30 25.79
C SER A 132 -9.19 1.93 27.17
N ARG A 133 -8.49 1.43 28.19
CA ARG A 133 -8.45 2.10 29.51
C ARG A 133 -7.85 3.51 29.42
N GLU A 134 -7.02 3.80 28.42
CA GLU A 134 -6.40 5.13 28.26
C GLU A 134 -7.42 6.19 27.86
N HIS A 135 -8.48 5.78 27.16
CA HIS A 135 -9.60 6.65 26.77
C HIS A 135 -10.76 6.63 27.78
N LEU A 136 -10.97 5.53 28.52
CA LEU A 136 -12.16 5.33 29.36
C LEU A 136 -11.92 5.33 30.88
N CYS A 137 -10.69 5.52 31.36
CA CYS A 137 -10.39 5.50 32.80
C CYS A 137 -10.56 6.87 33.48
N VAL A 138 -11.52 6.96 34.41
CA VAL A 138 -11.84 8.15 35.22
C VAL A 138 -11.17 8.17 36.60
N ASN A 139 -10.46 7.11 37.00
CA ASN A 139 -9.73 7.05 38.27
C ASN A 139 -8.43 7.86 38.17
N GLU A 140 -8.23 8.85 39.02
CA GLU A 140 -7.15 9.86 38.88
C GLU A 140 -5.73 9.34 39.15
N LYS A 141 -5.58 8.17 39.77
CA LYS A 141 -4.28 7.49 39.90
C LYS A 141 -3.99 6.62 38.68
N VAL A 142 -4.98 5.84 38.25
CA VAL A 142 -4.85 4.89 37.12
C VAL A 142 -4.86 5.60 35.75
N SER A 143 -5.60 6.69 35.59
CA SER A 143 -5.68 7.48 34.34
C SER A 143 -4.37 8.19 33.95
N LYS A 144 -3.42 8.32 34.89
CA LYS A 144 -2.06 8.84 34.64
C LYS A 144 -1.10 7.78 34.08
N LEU A 145 -1.42 6.50 34.25
CA LEU A 145 -0.65 5.37 33.70
C LEU A 145 -1.03 5.08 32.24
N ARG A 146 -0.18 4.34 31.51
CA ARG A 146 -0.37 3.95 30.11
C ARG A 146 -0.07 2.46 29.90
N GLY A 147 -0.58 1.89 28.81
CA GLY A 147 -0.36 0.51 28.39
C GLY A 147 -0.62 -0.55 29.47
N THR A 148 0.21 -1.60 29.51
CA THR A 148 0.12 -2.72 30.46
C THR A 148 0.10 -2.25 31.92
N ARG A 149 0.90 -1.23 32.28
CA ARG A 149 0.91 -0.67 33.65
C ARG A 149 -0.45 -0.13 34.08
N GLN A 150 -1.20 0.48 33.15
CA GLN A 150 -2.57 0.92 33.43
C GLN A 150 -3.55 -0.26 33.57
N ASN A 151 -3.42 -1.28 32.72
CA ASN A 151 -4.24 -2.49 32.79
C ASN A 151 -4.07 -3.22 34.13
N LEU A 152 -2.82 -3.42 34.57
CA LEU A 152 -2.46 -4.07 35.83
C LEU A 152 -2.95 -3.26 37.04
N ALA A 153 -2.63 -1.97 37.11
CA ALA A 153 -3.10 -1.10 38.19
C ALA A 153 -4.63 -1.03 38.26
N CYS A 154 -5.32 -1.09 37.12
CA CYS A 154 -6.78 -1.21 37.07
C CYS A 154 -7.26 -2.57 37.62
N ARG A 155 -6.63 -3.69 37.26
CA ARG A 155 -6.97 -5.05 37.74
C ARG A 155 -6.83 -5.14 39.27
N SER A 156 -5.69 -4.74 39.84
CA SER A 156 -5.47 -4.65 41.29
C SER A 156 -6.50 -3.73 41.96
N THR A 157 -6.58 -2.45 41.56
CA THR A 157 -7.49 -1.49 42.22
C THR A 157 -8.96 -1.92 42.18
N CYS A 158 -9.36 -2.77 41.22
CA CYS A 158 -10.68 -3.40 41.19
C CYS A 158 -10.79 -4.67 42.07
N LYS A 159 -9.79 -5.57 42.04
CA LYS A 159 -9.70 -6.77 42.91
C LYS A 159 -9.76 -6.38 44.39
N ASP A 160 -8.98 -5.38 44.76
CA ASP A 160 -8.88 -4.85 46.13
C ASP A 160 -10.10 -3.99 46.53
N ARG A 161 -11.10 -3.86 45.65
CA ARG A 161 -12.30 -3.01 45.80
C ARG A 161 -12.01 -1.51 46.01
N ARG A 162 -10.77 -1.07 45.81
CA ARG A 162 -10.30 0.33 45.95
C ARG A 162 -10.82 1.30 44.87
N CYS A 163 -11.45 0.80 43.80
CA CYS A 163 -11.93 1.63 42.69
C CYS A 163 -13.40 2.06 42.86
N MET A 164 -13.63 3.27 43.40
CA MET A 164 -14.98 3.85 43.60
C MET A 164 -15.88 3.74 42.36
N HIS A 165 -15.37 4.07 41.17
CA HIS A 165 -16.13 4.02 39.93
C HIS A 165 -16.55 2.59 39.52
N LYS A 166 -15.76 1.56 39.87
CA LYS A 166 -16.15 0.15 39.67
C LYS A 166 -17.23 -0.24 40.67
N LEU A 167 -17.12 0.14 41.94
CA LEU A 167 -18.17 -0.10 42.94
C LEU A 167 -19.49 0.61 42.57
N GLY A 168 -19.44 1.82 42.03
CA GLY A 168 -20.59 2.53 41.49
C GLY A 168 -21.20 1.85 40.27
N PHE A 169 -20.37 1.36 39.33
CA PHE A 169 -20.84 0.50 38.24
C PHE A 169 -21.49 -0.80 38.74
N ASP A 170 -20.90 -1.50 39.71
CA ASP A 170 -21.44 -2.75 40.25
C ASP A 170 -22.79 -2.52 40.97
N SER A 171 -22.94 -1.36 41.61
CA SER A 171 -24.19 -0.91 42.22
C SER A 171 -25.24 -0.52 41.17
N TYR A 172 -24.83 0.10 40.07
CA TYR A 172 -25.69 0.44 38.93
C TYR A 172 -26.18 -0.81 38.19
N ALA A 173 -25.28 -1.75 37.87
CA ALA A 173 -25.60 -3.00 37.16
C ALA A 173 -26.63 -3.85 37.92
N LYS A 174 -26.57 -3.87 39.26
CA LYS A 174 -27.58 -4.53 40.12
C LYS A 174 -28.93 -3.81 40.20
N ARG A 175 -29.00 -2.52 39.85
CA ARG A 175 -30.21 -1.68 39.96
C ARG A 175 -30.89 -1.40 38.61
N SER A 176 -30.18 -1.52 37.49
CA SER A 176 -30.66 -1.04 36.20
C SER A 176 -31.67 -1.99 35.54
N LYS A 177 -32.97 -1.69 35.68
CA LYS A 177 -34.03 -2.23 34.80
C LYS A 177 -33.95 -1.55 33.42
N LYS A 178 -33.11 -2.09 32.53
CA LYS A 178 -33.00 -1.77 31.08
C LYS A 178 -33.33 -0.32 30.69
N GLN A 179 -32.71 0.66 31.34
CA GLN A 179 -32.96 2.07 31.03
C GLN A 179 -32.10 2.49 29.83
N ALA A 180 -32.74 2.77 28.69
CA ALA A 180 -32.07 3.17 27.46
C ALA A 180 -31.12 4.35 27.69
N GLN A 181 -29.84 4.17 27.38
CA GLN A 181 -28.84 5.23 27.53
C GLN A 181 -28.89 6.20 26.35
N PRO A 182 -28.65 7.50 26.57
CA PRO A 182 -28.49 8.43 25.46
C PRO A 182 -27.27 8.05 24.61
N ILE A 183 -27.36 8.34 23.31
CA ILE A 183 -26.24 8.17 22.37
C ILE A 183 -25.15 9.17 22.77
N MET A 184 -24.01 8.67 23.24
CA MET A 184 -22.87 9.45 23.71
C MET A 184 -21.59 9.04 22.97
N ASP A 185 -20.70 9.99 22.72
CA ASP A 185 -19.32 9.72 22.33
C ASP A 185 -18.40 9.45 23.55
N ILE A 186 -17.11 9.22 23.32
CA ILE A 186 -16.17 8.87 24.40
C ILE A 186 -16.02 10.00 25.41
N GLU A 187 -15.87 11.25 24.96
CA GLU A 187 -15.66 12.37 25.87
C GLU A 187 -16.94 12.72 26.66
N GLU A 188 -18.11 12.63 26.02
CA GLU A 188 -19.42 12.77 26.69
C GLU A 188 -19.64 11.68 27.74
N LEU A 189 -19.37 10.42 27.39
CA LEU A 189 -19.49 9.27 28.27
C LEU A 189 -18.54 9.38 29.48
N VAL A 190 -17.27 9.73 29.25
CA VAL A 190 -16.26 9.87 30.30
C VAL A 190 -16.63 10.97 31.28
N THR A 191 -17.08 12.14 30.80
CA THR A 191 -17.55 13.23 31.66
C THR A 191 -18.80 12.82 32.46
N THR A 192 -19.86 12.38 31.76
CA THR A 192 -21.15 12.03 32.36
C THR A 192 -21.03 10.93 33.41
N MET A 193 -20.15 9.95 33.19
CA MET A 193 -19.98 8.83 34.11
C MET A 193 -18.96 9.12 35.23
N LYS A 194 -18.02 10.06 35.06
CA LYS A 194 -17.25 10.62 36.19
C LYS A 194 -18.18 11.31 37.18
N GLU A 195 -19.10 12.16 36.69
CA GLU A 195 -20.11 12.84 37.50
C GLU A 195 -21.03 11.86 38.25
N LYS A 196 -21.43 10.77 37.60
CA LYS A 196 -22.26 9.70 38.20
C LYS A 196 -21.48 8.69 39.05
N ILE A 197 -20.15 8.81 39.16
CA ILE A 197 -19.26 7.85 39.83
C ILE A 197 -19.41 6.40 39.29
N ILE A 198 -19.64 6.26 37.98
CA ILE A 198 -19.74 4.98 37.26
C ILE A 198 -18.50 4.79 36.39
N CYS A 199 -17.98 3.58 36.26
CA CYS A 199 -16.81 3.31 35.40
C CYS A 199 -17.23 3.18 33.91
N PRO A 200 -16.79 4.08 33.01
CA PRO A 200 -17.13 4.01 31.59
C PRO A 200 -16.68 2.70 30.94
N PHE A 201 -15.48 2.23 31.31
CA PHE A 201 -14.82 1.04 30.76
C PHE A 201 -15.57 -0.28 31.01
N PHE A 202 -16.28 -0.39 32.15
CA PHE A 202 -17.15 -1.53 32.45
C PHE A 202 -18.57 -1.33 31.93
N LEU A 203 -19.09 -0.09 31.96
CA LEU A 203 -20.41 0.23 31.41
C LEU A 203 -20.52 -0.11 29.92
N THR A 204 -19.54 0.26 29.10
CA THR A 204 -19.54 -0.03 27.65
C THR A 204 -19.46 -1.52 27.33
N ARG A 205 -18.78 -2.31 28.17
CA ARG A 205 -18.78 -3.79 28.09
C ARG A 205 -20.12 -4.39 28.48
N ASN A 206 -20.76 -3.87 29.53
CA ASN A 206 -22.10 -4.30 29.95
C ASN A 206 -23.17 -3.95 28.90
N MET A 207 -22.96 -2.90 28.11
CA MET A 207 -23.85 -2.54 26.99
C MET A 207 -23.59 -3.37 25.72
N LEU A 208 -22.41 -3.98 25.57
CA LEU A 208 -22.00 -4.67 24.34
C LEU A 208 -22.92 -5.82 23.89
N PRO A 209 -23.49 -6.67 24.78
CA PRO A 209 -24.43 -7.72 24.35
C PRO A 209 -25.67 -7.15 23.67
N GLU A 210 -26.32 -6.16 24.28
CA GLU A 210 -27.54 -5.51 23.78
C GLU A 210 -27.29 -4.41 22.73
N ALA A 211 -26.02 -4.17 22.36
CA ALA A 211 -25.64 -3.16 21.39
C ALA A 211 -25.99 -3.60 19.96
N GLU A 212 -26.79 -2.75 19.30
CA GLU A 212 -27.21 -2.91 17.91
C GLU A 212 -26.17 -2.33 16.95
N ILE A 213 -25.53 -1.23 17.35
CA ILE A 213 -24.37 -0.63 16.68
C ILE A 213 -23.20 -0.46 17.65
N VAL A 214 -22.04 -0.93 17.23
CA VAL A 214 -20.78 -0.88 17.99
C VAL A 214 -19.79 0.01 17.25
N PHE A 215 -19.30 1.07 17.91
CA PHE A 215 -18.28 1.96 17.37
C PHE A 215 -16.90 1.59 17.92
N VAL A 216 -15.95 1.23 17.05
CA VAL A 216 -14.61 0.79 17.44
C VAL A 216 -13.58 1.02 16.32
N PRO A 217 -12.34 1.50 16.60
CA PRO A 217 -11.32 1.65 15.57
C PRO A 217 -10.87 0.34 14.93
N TYR A 218 -10.52 0.36 13.64
CA TYR A 218 -10.39 -0.88 12.84
C TYR A 218 -9.26 -1.82 13.26
N ASN A 219 -8.23 -1.33 13.97
CA ASN A 219 -7.17 -2.18 14.50
C ASN A 219 -7.72 -3.22 15.49
N TYR A 220 -8.77 -2.87 16.26
CA TYR A 220 -9.42 -3.79 17.20
C TYR A 220 -10.31 -4.85 16.54
N LEU A 221 -10.58 -4.76 15.23
CA LEU A 221 -11.31 -5.76 14.47
C LEU A 221 -10.38 -6.65 13.65
N ILE A 222 -9.34 -6.03 13.07
CA ILE A 222 -8.38 -6.67 12.17
C ILE A 222 -7.37 -7.52 12.95
N ASP A 223 -6.84 -7.03 14.08
CA ASP A 223 -5.97 -7.83 14.97
C ASP A 223 -6.83 -8.82 15.79
N PRO A 224 -6.62 -10.15 15.66
CA PRO A 224 -7.35 -11.14 16.42
C PRO A 224 -7.08 -11.09 17.94
N MET A 225 -5.90 -10.67 18.38
CA MET A 225 -5.56 -10.51 19.80
C MET A 225 -6.33 -9.31 20.38
N ALA A 226 -6.29 -8.17 19.69
CA ALA A 226 -7.08 -6.99 20.06
C ALA A 226 -8.59 -7.29 20.10
N ARG A 227 -9.11 -8.00 19.09
CA ARG A 227 -10.53 -8.42 19.00
C ARG A 227 -10.95 -9.28 20.20
N ARG A 228 -10.14 -10.29 20.57
CA ARG A 228 -10.32 -11.10 21.79
C ARG A 228 -10.23 -10.25 23.06
N SER A 229 -9.26 -9.33 23.17
CA SER A 229 -9.04 -8.52 24.38
C SER A 229 -10.20 -7.59 24.76
N ILE A 230 -11.08 -7.25 23.80
CA ILE A 230 -12.27 -6.43 24.02
C ILE A 230 -13.55 -7.28 24.13
N GLY A 231 -13.52 -8.53 23.67
CA GLY A 231 -14.68 -9.43 23.66
C GLY A 231 -15.67 -9.13 22.54
N ILE A 232 -15.18 -8.74 21.36
CA ILE A 232 -16.03 -8.49 20.19
C ILE A 232 -16.17 -9.78 19.38
N SER A 233 -17.32 -10.45 19.49
CA SER A 233 -17.75 -11.39 18.44
C SER A 233 -18.18 -10.59 17.20
N ILE A 234 -17.70 -11.04 16.04
CA ILE A 234 -18.00 -10.51 14.70
C ILE A 234 -18.91 -11.45 13.89
N GLU A 235 -19.31 -12.58 14.47
CA GLU A 235 -20.29 -13.48 13.87
C GLU A 235 -21.62 -12.76 13.63
N ASN A 236 -22.27 -13.09 12.51
CA ASN A 236 -23.53 -12.50 12.07
C ASN A 236 -23.55 -10.97 12.28
N SER A 237 -22.48 -10.32 11.80
CA SER A 237 -22.28 -8.88 11.95
C SER A 237 -21.93 -8.24 10.62
N ILE A 238 -22.43 -7.03 10.43
CA ILE A 238 -22.15 -6.14 9.30
C ILE A 238 -20.89 -5.35 9.67
N LEU A 239 -19.79 -5.55 8.96
CA LEU A 239 -18.51 -4.91 9.26
C LEU A 239 -18.29 -3.71 8.34
N ILE A 240 -18.45 -2.51 8.87
CA ILE A 240 -18.28 -1.25 8.14
C ILE A 240 -16.91 -0.66 8.46
N PHE A 241 -16.09 -0.42 7.43
CA PHE A 241 -14.82 0.29 7.53
C PHE A 241 -14.94 1.62 6.78
N ASP A 242 -15.10 2.70 7.53
CA ASP A 242 -15.08 4.08 7.04
C ASP A 242 -13.65 4.64 7.03
N GLU A 243 -13.41 5.55 6.09
CA GLU A 243 -12.08 6.00 5.64
C GLU A 243 -11.03 4.88 5.52
N ALA A 244 -11.43 3.78 4.87
CA ALA A 244 -10.64 2.55 4.66
C ALA A 244 -9.37 2.69 3.79
N HIS A 245 -8.93 3.91 3.44
CA HIS A 245 -7.80 4.17 2.53
C HIS A 245 -6.42 3.72 3.07
N ASN A 246 -6.32 3.25 4.33
CA ASN A 246 -5.15 2.59 4.90
C ASN A 246 -5.41 1.13 5.35
N VAL A 247 -6.58 0.55 5.06
CA VAL A 247 -6.97 -0.73 5.68
C VAL A 247 -6.01 -1.88 5.29
N GLU A 248 -5.44 -1.83 4.09
CA GLU A 248 -4.36 -2.71 3.61
C GLU A 248 -3.09 -2.65 4.47
N SER A 249 -2.62 -1.46 4.85
CA SER A 249 -1.38 -1.34 5.61
C SER A 249 -1.59 -1.80 7.04
N ILE A 250 -2.72 -1.47 7.67
CA ILE A 250 -3.03 -1.97 9.01
C ILE A 250 -3.29 -3.47 9.03
N ALA A 251 -3.93 -4.06 8.01
CA ALA A 251 -4.08 -5.51 7.91
C ALA A 251 -2.75 -6.24 7.64
N SER A 252 -1.83 -5.64 6.90
CA SER A 252 -0.47 -6.17 6.73
C SER A 252 0.36 -6.04 8.01
N GLU A 253 0.21 -4.94 8.76
CA GLU A 253 0.92 -4.68 10.01
C GLU A 253 0.39 -5.51 11.19
N ALA A 254 -0.93 -5.69 11.32
CA ALA A 254 -1.55 -6.56 12.33
C ALA A 254 -1.19 -8.04 12.14
N ALA A 255 -0.89 -8.45 10.90
CA ALA A 255 -0.39 -9.77 10.54
C ALA A 255 1.15 -9.87 10.54
N SER A 256 1.88 -8.81 10.96
CA SER A 256 3.35 -8.75 10.99
C SER A 256 3.87 -8.68 12.42
N TYR A 257 4.97 -9.39 12.69
CA TYR A 257 5.57 -9.46 14.04
C TYR A 257 7.05 -9.10 14.01
N ALA A 258 7.57 -8.62 15.13
CA ALA A 258 8.98 -8.29 15.28
C ALA A 258 9.44 -8.59 16.71
N LEU A 259 10.69 -9.02 16.84
CA LEU A 259 11.35 -9.37 18.10
C LEU A 259 12.76 -8.78 18.07
N SER A 260 13.08 -7.88 19.01
CA SER A 260 14.42 -7.31 19.11
C SER A 260 15.30 -8.09 20.09
N SER A 261 16.62 -7.98 19.95
CA SER A 261 17.57 -8.49 20.95
C SER A 261 17.20 -7.97 22.35
N ASN A 262 16.89 -6.68 22.48
CA ASN A 262 16.53 -6.04 23.75
C ASN A 262 15.21 -6.57 24.36
N ASP A 263 14.32 -7.16 23.55
CA ASP A 263 13.15 -7.87 24.07
C ASP A 263 13.54 -9.23 24.64
N ILE A 264 14.44 -9.96 23.97
CA ILE A 264 14.94 -11.26 24.42
C ILE A 264 15.82 -11.12 25.68
N SER A 265 16.76 -10.18 25.72
CA SER A 265 17.56 -9.88 26.93
C SER A 265 16.67 -9.50 28.11
N GLY A 266 15.54 -8.83 27.85
CA GLY A 266 14.52 -8.51 28.84
C GLY A 266 13.74 -9.74 29.32
N CYS A 267 13.35 -10.65 28.42
CA CYS A 267 12.76 -11.95 28.80
C CYS A 267 13.70 -12.76 29.69
N ILE A 268 14.99 -12.83 29.32
CA ILE A 268 16.04 -13.48 30.12
C ILE A 268 16.10 -12.82 31.52
N SER A 269 16.10 -11.49 31.60
CA SER A 269 16.16 -10.74 32.86
C SER A 269 14.93 -10.93 33.76
N GLU A 270 13.74 -11.07 33.16
CA GLU A 270 12.49 -11.36 33.87
C GLU A 270 12.50 -12.79 34.43
N VAL A 271 12.88 -13.79 33.62
CA VAL A 271 13.03 -15.19 34.08
C VAL A 271 14.16 -15.33 35.12
N ASP A 272 15.29 -14.64 34.98
CA ASP A 272 16.35 -14.61 36.00
C ASP A 272 15.86 -14.03 37.33
N THR A 273 14.91 -13.09 37.29
CA THR A 273 14.31 -12.51 38.50
C THR A 273 13.30 -13.46 39.13
N PHE A 274 12.54 -14.20 38.32
CA PHE A 274 11.64 -15.26 38.76
C PHE A 274 12.41 -16.43 39.42
N ILE A 275 13.49 -16.90 38.78
CA ILE A 275 14.39 -17.94 39.32
C ILE A 275 14.95 -17.54 40.69
N ARG A 276 15.44 -16.30 40.84
CA ARG A 276 15.88 -15.77 42.14
C ARG A 276 14.76 -15.74 43.18
N GLY A 277 13.52 -15.45 42.76
CA GLY A 277 12.34 -15.47 43.63
C GLY A 277 12.02 -16.87 44.17
N LEU A 278 12.06 -17.89 43.30
CA LEU A 278 11.92 -19.29 43.69
C LEU A 278 13.05 -19.75 44.62
N SER A 279 14.31 -19.51 44.25
CA SER A 279 15.49 -19.91 45.06
C SER A 279 15.58 -19.22 46.42
N THR A 280 14.80 -18.18 46.68
CA THR A 280 14.71 -17.48 47.97
C THR A 280 13.41 -17.75 48.73
N ASN A 281 12.54 -18.65 48.23
CA ASN A 281 11.18 -18.88 48.73
C ASN A 281 10.30 -17.61 48.83
N SER A 282 10.68 -16.53 48.15
CA SER A 282 9.90 -15.28 48.08
C SER A 282 8.79 -15.34 47.02
N ILE A 283 8.85 -16.35 46.15
CA ILE A 283 7.75 -16.79 45.27
C ILE A 283 7.39 -18.23 45.67
N GLN A 284 6.11 -18.48 45.91
CA GLN A 284 5.56 -19.82 46.10
C GLN A 284 4.74 -20.22 44.87
N LEU A 285 4.87 -21.48 44.45
CA LEU A 285 4.14 -22.05 43.33
C LEU A 285 2.88 -22.77 43.84
N ASN A 286 1.84 -22.82 42.99
CA ASN A 286 0.62 -23.57 43.29
C ASN A 286 0.89 -25.08 43.18
N ALA A 287 0.17 -25.91 43.94
CA ALA A 287 0.36 -27.36 44.00
C ALA A 287 0.03 -28.16 42.70
N GLY A 288 -0.16 -27.46 41.57
CA GLY A 288 -0.35 -28.03 40.23
C GLY A 288 0.39 -27.24 39.14
N SER A 289 1.46 -26.50 39.50
CA SER A 289 2.27 -25.74 38.56
C SER A 289 3.08 -26.63 37.63
N ASN A 290 3.20 -26.26 36.34
CA ASN A 290 4.15 -26.89 35.42
C ASN A 290 5.56 -26.29 35.56
N LEU A 291 5.68 -25.15 36.23
CA LEU A 291 6.95 -24.57 36.60
C LEU A 291 7.66 -25.35 37.70
N THR A 292 8.96 -25.56 37.50
CA THR A 292 9.95 -25.95 38.50
C THR A 292 11.16 -25.03 38.38
N LEU A 293 12.12 -25.13 39.30
CA LEU A 293 13.40 -24.44 39.16
C LEU A 293 14.13 -24.85 37.88
N GLU A 294 14.07 -26.15 37.53
CA GLU A 294 14.73 -26.71 36.34
C GLU A 294 14.03 -26.33 35.03
N SER A 295 12.69 -26.31 34.97
CA SER A 295 11.97 -25.87 33.76
C SER A 295 12.13 -24.36 33.54
N SER A 296 12.17 -23.57 34.61
CA SER A 296 12.50 -22.14 34.56
C SER A 296 13.93 -21.88 34.03
N GLN A 297 14.92 -22.66 34.50
CA GLN A 297 16.29 -22.61 33.98
C GLN A 297 16.38 -23.06 32.51
N THR A 298 15.57 -24.04 32.10
CA THR A 298 15.48 -24.52 30.71
C THR A 298 14.92 -23.42 29.79
N LEU A 299 13.84 -22.74 30.20
CA LEU A 299 13.27 -21.61 29.46
C LEU A 299 14.27 -20.44 29.32
N ARG A 300 15.03 -20.15 30.38
CA ARG A 300 16.12 -19.16 30.35
C ARG A 300 17.22 -19.53 29.34
N ALA A 301 17.65 -20.79 29.32
CA ALA A 301 18.65 -21.29 28.38
C ALA A 301 18.15 -21.22 26.92
N LEU A 302 16.88 -21.56 26.69
CA LEU A 302 16.22 -21.42 25.39
C LEU A 302 16.28 -19.96 24.88
N PHE A 303 15.92 -18.97 25.71
CA PHE A 303 16.01 -17.56 25.31
C PHE A 303 17.45 -17.10 25.03
N MET A 304 18.45 -17.59 25.78
CA MET A 304 19.87 -17.28 25.53
C MET A 304 20.34 -17.84 24.18
N GLU A 305 19.96 -19.06 23.82
CA GLU A 305 20.32 -19.63 22.50
C GLU A 305 19.58 -18.93 21.35
N ILE A 306 18.34 -18.48 21.54
CA ILE A 306 17.62 -17.65 20.56
C ILE A 306 18.30 -16.27 20.38
N GLU A 307 18.76 -15.62 21.46
CA GLU A 307 19.50 -14.35 21.40
C GLU A 307 20.86 -14.49 20.67
N LYS A 308 21.58 -15.58 20.97
CA LYS A 308 22.83 -15.97 20.32
C LYS A 308 22.62 -16.32 18.84
N GLY A 309 21.53 -17.02 18.52
CA GLY A 309 21.07 -17.30 17.15
C GLY A 309 20.83 -16.01 16.37
N LEU A 310 20.04 -15.07 16.91
CA LEU A 310 19.82 -13.74 16.31
C LEU A 310 21.12 -12.95 16.13
N SER A 311 22.07 -13.11 17.05
CA SER A 311 23.39 -12.47 17.01
C SER A 311 24.36 -13.11 16.00
N SER A 312 24.11 -14.35 15.56
CA SER A 312 24.97 -15.05 14.60
C SER A 312 24.81 -14.61 13.13
N PHE A 313 23.68 -14.01 12.77
CA PHE A 313 23.35 -13.75 11.36
C PHE A 313 24.30 -12.77 10.66
N PRO A 314 24.82 -13.09 9.46
CA PRO A 314 25.64 -12.19 8.66
C PRO A 314 24.76 -11.12 7.99
N LEU A 315 24.93 -9.87 8.39
CA LEU A 315 24.22 -8.73 7.80
C LEU A 315 24.93 -8.29 6.51
N SER A 316 24.16 -8.10 5.42
CA SER A 316 24.72 -7.61 4.17
C SER A 316 25.08 -6.12 4.25
N THR A 317 25.99 -5.68 3.38
CA THR A 317 26.33 -4.26 3.15
C THR A 317 25.13 -3.40 2.73
N ASN A 318 24.02 -4.02 2.31
CA ASN A 318 22.75 -3.36 1.98
C ASN A 318 21.78 -3.23 3.17
N GLY A 319 22.21 -3.57 4.40
CA GLY A 319 21.51 -3.21 5.64
C GLY A 319 20.69 -4.31 6.31
N GLY A 320 20.71 -5.55 5.80
CA GLY A 320 19.99 -6.66 6.42
C GLY A 320 20.23 -8.04 5.78
N PHE A 321 19.55 -9.04 6.34
CA PHE A 321 19.50 -10.44 5.89
C PHE A 321 18.04 -10.83 5.67
N THR A 322 17.71 -11.56 4.60
CA THR A 322 16.32 -11.91 4.26
C THR A 322 16.16 -13.37 3.85
N LYS A 323 15.07 -14.01 4.27
CA LYS A 323 14.66 -15.38 3.91
C LYS A 323 13.16 -15.47 3.58
N PRO A 324 12.70 -16.54 2.89
CA PRO A 324 11.28 -16.84 2.72
C PRO A 324 10.55 -16.96 4.07
N GLY A 325 9.23 -16.82 4.08
CA GLY A 325 8.43 -16.91 5.31
C GLY A 325 8.56 -18.24 6.06
N GLN A 326 8.75 -19.35 5.34
CA GLN A 326 8.91 -20.70 5.93
C GLN A 326 10.12 -20.82 6.87
N TYR A 327 11.16 -20.02 6.64
CA TYR A 327 12.41 -20.03 7.43
C TYR A 327 12.20 -19.69 8.92
N ILE A 328 11.06 -19.10 9.31
CA ILE A 328 10.78 -18.87 10.73
C ILE A 328 10.63 -20.18 11.51
N PHE A 329 10.07 -21.22 10.88
CA PHE A 329 9.93 -22.54 11.49
C PHE A 329 11.29 -23.24 11.55
N GLU A 330 12.04 -23.25 10.43
CA GLU A 330 13.43 -23.74 10.36
C GLU A 330 14.34 -23.10 11.43
N PHE A 331 14.13 -21.81 11.76
CA PHE A 331 14.89 -21.10 12.79
C PHE A 331 14.53 -21.55 14.21
N PHE A 332 13.24 -21.66 14.55
CA PHE A 332 12.81 -22.05 15.90
C PHE A 332 12.98 -23.55 16.18
N GLU A 333 12.91 -24.39 15.14
CA GLU A 333 13.14 -25.83 15.21
C GLU A 333 14.58 -26.18 15.65
N GLN A 334 15.58 -25.34 15.30
CA GLN A 334 16.97 -25.46 15.79
C GLN A 334 17.08 -25.37 17.33
N PHE A 335 16.09 -24.76 17.99
CA PHE A 335 16.00 -24.65 19.45
C PHE A 335 14.91 -25.56 20.05
N ASN A 336 14.46 -26.56 19.29
CA ASN A 336 13.35 -27.47 19.64
C ASN A 336 12.01 -26.75 19.93
N VAL A 337 11.76 -25.60 19.30
CA VAL A 337 10.48 -24.87 19.36
C VAL A 337 9.71 -25.09 18.06
N ASN A 338 8.70 -25.95 18.11
CA ASN A 338 7.86 -26.33 16.97
C ASN A 338 6.36 -26.32 17.38
N PHE A 339 5.46 -26.75 16.48
CA PHE A 339 4.02 -26.74 16.75
C PHE A 339 3.55 -27.64 17.92
N GLU A 340 4.36 -28.64 18.30
CA GLU A 340 4.05 -29.58 19.38
C GLU A 340 4.67 -29.14 20.71
N THR A 341 5.88 -28.56 20.69
CA THR A 341 6.57 -28.08 21.89
C THR A 341 6.24 -26.63 22.27
N CYS A 342 5.85 -25.78 21.32
CA CYS A 342 5.55 -24.37 21.59
C CYS A 342 4.42 -24.17 22.60
N PRO A 343 3.29 -24.93 22.61
CA PRO A 343 2.25 -24.79 23.64
C PRO A 343 2.78 -24.91 25.08
N LEU A 344 3.75 -25.81 25.33
CA LEU A 344 4.40 -25.93 26.64
C LEU A 344 5.23 -24.68 26.98
N VAL A 345 5.99 -24.15 26.00
CA VAL A 345 6.74 -22.90 26.15
C VAL A 345 5.81 -21.71 26.44
N LEU A 346 4.67 -21.61 25.76
CA LEU A 346 3.66 -20.57 26.02
C LEU A 346 3.08 -20.69 27.43
N SER A 347 2.69 -21.89 27.86
CA SER A 347 2.13 -22.09 29.21
C SER A 347 3.13 -21.78 30.33
N MET A 348 4.41 -22.10 30.17
CA MET A 348 5.46 -21.70 31.13
C MET A 348 5.64 -20.17 31.15
N ILE A 349 5.54 -19.50 30.00
CA ILE A 349 5.62 -18.03 29.93
C ILE A 349 4.40 -17.40 30.62
N GLU A 350 3.19 -17.90 30.35
CA GLU A 350 1.94 -17.43 30.99
C GLU A 350 1.98 -17.62 32.51
N GLU A 351 2.40 -18.80 32.99
CA GLU A 351 2.48 -19.09 34.42
C GLU A 351 3.54 -18.22 35.13
N ILE A 352 4.68 -17.93 34.49
CA ILE A 352 5.69 -16.97 35.02
C ILE A 352 5.11 -15.55 35.07
N ILE A 353 4.33 -15.14 34.07
CA ILE A 353 3.68 -13.82 34.05
C ILE A 353 2.66 -13.72 35.19
N GLU A 354 1.74 -14.69 35.35
CA GLU A 354 0.75 -14.65 36.45
C GLU A 354 1.42 -14.71 37.84
N VAL A 355 2.36 -15.66 37.98
CA VAL A 355 3.50 -15.72 38.89
C VAL A 355 3.99 -14.37 39.46
N ALA A 356 4.83 -13.73 38.62
CA ALA A 356 5.60 -12.54 38.93
C ALA A 356 4.74 -11.28 39.13
N HIS A 357 3.47 -11.27 38.67
CA HIS A 357 2.52 -10.18 38.88
C HIS A 357 1.64 -10.35 40.13
N GLY A 358 1.87 -11.38 40.96
CA GLY A 358 1.15 -11.59 42.22
C GLY A 358 1.52 -10.64 43.37
N GLY A 359 2.66 -9.94 43.30
CA GLY A 359 3.14 -9.02 44.34
C GLY A 359 2.68 -7.56 44.17
N ASP A 360 2.53 -6.82 45.28
CA ASP A 360 1.96 -5.45 45.35
C ASP A 360 2.84 -4.31 44.76
N ASP A 361 3.81 -4.65 43.90
CA ASP A 361 4.90 -3.77 43.49
C ASP A 361 4.52 -2.89 42.27
N SER A 362 3.76 -1.83 42.55
CA SER A 362 3.09 -0.93 41.59
C SER A 362 4.00 -0.13 40.62
N GLN A 363 5.32 -0.39 40.58
CA GLN A 363 6.31 0.39 39.83
C GLN A 363 6.81 -0.27 38.53
N ARG A 364 6.59 -1.58 38.32
CA ARG A 364 7.27 -2.35 37.26
C ARG A 364 6.84 -1.98 35.82
N ALA A 365 7.69 -2.33 34.85
CA ALA A 365 7.51 -2.05 33.42
C ALA A 365 6.43 -2.94 32.77
N ALA A 366 6.18 -2.74 31.47
CA ALA A 366 5.46 -3.76 30.69
C ALA A 366 6.39 -4.96 30.48
N SER A 367 5.88 -6.18 30.72
CA SER A 367 6.66 -7.40 30.62
C SER A 367 7.14 -7.64 29.19
N LYS A 368 8.38 -8.10 29.05
CA LYS A 368 8.93 -8.60 27.78
C LYS A 368 8.45 -10.01 27.49
N LEU A 369 8.14 -10.79 28.52
CA LEU A 369 7.50 -12.10 28.38
C LEU A 369 6.12 -11.99 27.70
N ASP A 370 5.31 -10.95 27.98
CA ASP A 370 4.07 -10.65 27.19
C ASP A 370 4.36 -10.53 25.68
N THR A 371 5.50 -9.93 25.32
CA THR A 371 5.90 -9.68 23.93
C THR A 371 6.33 -10.99 23.25
N MET A 372 7.11 -11.82 23.95
CA MET A 372 7.50 -13.15 23.48
C MET A 372 6.29 -14.08 23.33
N LEU A 373 5.37 -14.06 24.30
CA LEU A 373 4.13 -14.82 24.28
C LEU A 373 3.26 -14.46 23.07
N SER A 374 3.06 -13.16 22.82
CA SER A 374 2.33 -12.67 21.65
C SER A 374 3.01 -13.08 20.33
N PHE A 375 4.33 -13.00 20.26
CA PHE A 375 5.13 -13.37 19.08
C PHE A 375 5.00 -14.88 18.76
N LEU A 376 5.42 -15.75 19.70
CA LEU A 376 5.39 -17.20 19.52
C LEU A 376 3.96 -17.73 19.38
N GLY A 377 3.04 -17.29 20.25
CA GLY A 377 1.65 -17.72 20.27
C GLY A 377 0.86 -17.34 19.03
N THR A 378 1.32 -16.35 18.25
CA THR A 378 0.71 -16.01 16.95
C THR A 378 1.36 -16.76 15.79
N ILE A 379 2.68 -16.97 15.81
CA ILE A 379 3.41 -17.73 14.77
C ILE A 379 3.05 -19.22 14.79
N PHE A 380 2.87 -19.82 15.96
CA PHE A 380 2.55 -21.24 16.10
C PHE A 380 1.04 -21.54 16.24
N ARG A 381 0.16 -20.53 16.14
CA ARG A 381 -1.30 -20.65 16.32
C ARG A 381 -1.99 -21.70 15.44
N SER A 382 -1.54 -21.88 14.20
CA SER A 382 -2.11 -22.84 13.24
C SER A 382 -1.09 -23.22 12.19
N LYS A 383 -0.74 -24.52 12.14
CA LYS A 383 0.24 -25.10 11.21
C LYS A 383 -0.22 -24.94 9.75
N GLU A 384 -1.46 -25.30 9.47
CA GLU A 384 -2.03 -25.29 8.12
C GLU A 384 -2.17 -23.88 7.54
N GLN A 385 -2.77 -22.95 8.31
CA GLN A 385 -2.98 -21.58 7.87
C GLN A 385 -1.64 -20.88 7.58
N HIS A 386 -0.65 -21.03 8.46
CA HIS A 386 0.67 -20.42 8.26
C HIS A 386 1.45 -21.07 7.12
N LEU A 387 1.42 -22.39 6.94
CA LEU A 387 2.07 -23.04 5.79
C LEU A 387 1.47 -22.59 4.45
N GLN A 388 0.15 -22.44 4.36
CA GLN A 388 -0.52 -21.90 3.17
C GLN A 388 -0.23 -20.40 2.96
N ALA A 389 -0.11 -19.64 4.05
CA ALA A 389 0.14 -18.20 4.01
C ALA A 389 1.63 -17.82 3.84
N ALA A 390 2.59 -18.71 4.14
CA ALA A 390 4.02 -18.39 4.25
C ALA A 390 4.64 -17.73 3.00
N LYS A 391 4.08 -17.97 1.82
CA LYS A 391 4.44 -17.28 0.56
C LYS A 391 4.25 -15.75 0.63
N ASN A 392 3.32 -15.27 1.46
CA ASN A 392 3.01 -13.86 1.71
C ASN A 392 3.96 -13.20 2.72
N TYR A 393 4.81 -13.98 3.39
CA TYR A 393 5.69 -13.55 4.47
C TYR A 393 7.15 -13.55 4.05
N ARG A 394 7.96 -12.68 4.65
CA ARG A 394 9.44 -12.78 4.60
C ARG A 394 10.00 -12.59 6.00
N VAL A 395 11.02 -13.38 6.33
CA VAL A 395 11.87 -13.15 7.51
C VAL A 395 12.94 -12.12 7.13
N HIS A 396 13.07 -11.04 7.89
CA HIS A 396 14.06 -10.00 7.66
C HIS A 396 14.76 -9.57 8.95
N ILE A 397 16.09 -9.64 8.97
CA ILE A 397 16.92 -9.29 10.14
C ILE A 397 17.75 -8.07 9.78
N GLN A 398 17.65 -7.02 10.61
CA GLN A 398 18.34 -5.74 10.41
C GLN A 398 18.83 -5.15 11.74
N GLU A 399 19.88 -4.33 11.69
CA GLU A 399 20.33 -3.51 12.82
C GLU A 399 19.65 -2.14 12.79
N ILE A 400 18.82 -1.86 13.79
CA ILE A 400 18.19 -0.55 13.97
C ILE A 400 19.08 0.27 14.92
N ARG A 401 19.50 1.45 14.44
CA ARG A 401 20.14 2.45 15.31
C ARG A 401 19.06 3.14 16.13
N GLU A 402 19.08 2.91 17.43
CA GLU A 402 18.18 3.61 18.36
C GLU A 402 18.56 5.09 18.38
N ARG A 403 17.65 5.94 17.89
CA ARG A 403 17.72 7.36 18.22
C ARG A 403 17.29 7.49 19.69
N PRO A 404 18.07 8.17 20.56
CA PRO A 404 17.65 8.36 21.93
C PRO A 404 16.29 9.06 21.95
N SER A 405 15.35 8.54 22.73
CA SER A 405 14.04 9.16 22.87
C SER A 405 14.20 10.57 23.44
N ASN A 406 13.65 11.59 22.77
CA ASN A 406 13.59 12.97 23.28
C ASN A 406 12.55 13.11 24.42
N SER A 407 12.76 12.35 25.50
CA SER A 407 12.27 12.68 26.83
C SER A 407 13.10 13.87 27.31
N GLY A 408 12.46 15.03 27.46
CA GLY A 408 13.14 16.33 27.46
C GLY A 408 14.28 16.44 28.48
N ARG A 409 15.44 16.89 27.99
CA ARG A 409 16.47 17.54 28.82
C ARG A 409 16.88 18.85 28.17
N LEU A 410 16.93 19.89 29.00
CA LEU A 410 17.50 21.19 28.67
C LEU A 410 19.03 21.10 28.56
N PHE A 411 19.65 22.22 28.20
CA PHE A 411 21.06 22.37 27.81
C PHE A 411 22.11 21.76 28.76
N ASN A 412 23.30 21.54 28.18
CA ASN A 412 24.60 21.32 28.83
C ASN A 412 24.80 20.05 29.68
N SER A 413 25.36 19.01 29.04
CA SER A 413 26.51 18.27 29.57
C SER A 413 27.19 17.44 28.47
N GLY A 414 28.48 17.68 28.23
CA GLY A 414 29.25 17.02 27.17
C GLY A 414 29.64 15.58 27.48
N ARG A 415 28.72 14.62 27.32
CA ARG A 415 29.06 13.19 27.24
C ARG A 415 28.63 12.62 25.89
N LYS A 416 29.56 11.94 25.20
CA LYS A 416 29.30 11.25 23.92
C LYS A 416 28.43 10.02 24.20
N ASN A 417 27.10 10.16 24.08
CA ASN A 417 26.18 9.02 24.20
C ASN A 417 26.52 7.98 23.14
N LYS A 418 26.90 6.78 23.59
CA LYS A 418 27.23 5.62 22.75
C LYS A 418 25.93 5.15 22.09
N THR A 419 25.80 5.30 20.77
CA THR A 419 24.58 4.91 20.04
C THR A 419 24.39 3.39 20.07
N THR A 420 23.34 2.91 20.71
CA THR A 420 22.96 1.50 20.70
C THR A 420 22.43 1.08 19.33
N THR A 421 22.96 -0.03 18.83
CA THR A 421 22.50 -0.75 17.64
C THR A 421 21.81 -2.02 18.08
N THR A 422 20.50 -2.08 17.89
CA THR A 422 19.66 -3.19 18.33
C THR A 422 19.31 -4.05 17.13
N ARG A 423 19.54 -5.36 17.22
CA ARG A 423 19.12 -6.30 16.18
C ARG A 423 17.64 -6.58 16.29
N VAL A 424 16.94 -6.56 15.16
CA VAL A 424 15.51 -6.86 15.11
C VAL A 424 15.25 -7.95 14.09
N PHE A 425 14.73 -9.07 14.57
CA PHE A 425 14.14 -10.14 13.77
C PHE A 425 12.71 -9.71 13.40
N ASN A 426 12.41 -9.69 12.11
CA ASN A 426 11.09 -9.32 11.61
C ASN A 426 10.46 -10.48 10.84
N TYR A 427 9.18 -10.73 11.10
CA TYR A 427 8.33 -11.60 10.31
C TYR A 427 7.23 -10.74 9.68
N TRP A 428 7.50 -10.19 8.50
CA TRP A 428 6.61 -9.24 7.84
C TRP A 428 5.64 -9.96 6.90
N CYS A 429 4.34 -9.75 7.11
CA CYS A 429 3.30 -10.06 6.14
C CYS A 429 3.19 -8.94 5.11
N PHE A 430 3.07 -9.29 3.84
CA PHE A 430 2.93 -8.35 2.73
C PHE A 430 1.60 -8.48 1.97
N HIS A 431 0.65 -9.29 2.47
CA HIS A 431 -0.65 -9.51 1.84
C HIS A 431 -1.79 -9.37 2.88
N PRO A 432 -2.54 -8.24 2.89
CA PRO A 432 -3.54 -7.98 3.93
C PRO A 432 -4.71 -8.98 3.94
N GLY A 433 -4.93 -9.69 2.83
CA GLY A 433 -5.87 -10.81 2.73
C GLY A 433 -5.63 -11.97 3.69
N VAL A 434 -4.48 -12.06 4.38
CA VAL A 434 -4.33 -13.01 5.50
C VAL A 434 -5.31 -12.67 6.64
N ALA A 435 -5.35 -11.40 7.07
CA ALA A 435 -6.26 -10.96 8.13
C ALA A 435 -7.74 -10.92 7.66
N PHE A 436 -7.99 -10.48 6.43
CA PHE A 436 -9.37 -10.43 5.89
C PHE A 436 -9.98 -11.82 5.66
N ARG A 437 -9.18 -12.86 5.38
CA ARG A 437 -9.68 -14.24 5.34
C ARG A 437 -10.04 -14.76 6.72
N GLU A 438 -9.26 -14.46 7.78
CA GLU A 438 -9.68 -14.80 9.14
C GLU A 438 -11.03 -14.13 9.47
N ILE A 439 -11.21 -12.86 9.13
CA ILE A 439 -12.51 -12.17 9.27
C ILE A 439 -13.63 -12.91 8.52
N CYS A 440 -13.44 -13.26 7.25
CA CYS A 440 -14.47 -13.96 6.47
C CYS A 440 -14.81 -15.35 7.03
N THR A 441 -13.86 -16.08 7.61
CA THR A 441 -14.12 -17.38 8.25
C THR A 441 -14.93 -17.29 9.55
N ASN A 442 -15.15 -16.10 10.12
CA ASN A 442 -15.96 -15.89 11.33
C ASN A 442 -17.46 -15.63 11.02
N ASN A 443 -18.00 -16.16 9.91
CA ASN A 443 -19.43 -16.10 9.57
C ASN A 443 -20.03 -14.66 9.65
N VAL A 444 -19.34 -13.69 9.05
CA VAL A 444 -19.77 -12.28 8.97
C VAL A 444 -20.93 -12.12 7.98
N HIS A 445 -21.85 -11.17 8.21
CA HIS A 445 -22.99 -10.95 7.30
C HIS A 445 -22.55 -10.35 5.97
N ASN A 446 -21.71 -9.31 6.03
CA ASN A 446 -20.89 -8.80 4.92
C ASN A 446 -19.84 -7.79 5.43
N VAL A 447 -18.88 -7.45 4.56
CA VAL A 447 -17.89 -6.38 4.75
C VAL A 447 -18.17 -5.21 3.81
N ILE A 448 -18.30 -4.01 4.35
CA ILE A 448 -18.47 -2.77 3.57
C ILE A 448 -17.25 -1.87 3.79
N LEU A 449 -16.49 -1.61 2.73
CA LEU A 449 -15.38 -0.66 2.72
C LEU A 449 -15.80 0.65 2.06
N THR A 450 -15.46 1.79 2.67
CA THR A 450 -15.75 3.11 2.11
C THR A 450 -14.68 4.15 2.45
N SER A 451 -14.43 5.08 1.53
CA SER A 451 -13.56 6.26 1.69
C SER A 451 -13.76 7.22 0.51
N GLY A 452 -13.24 8.45 0.63
CA GLY A 452 -13.15 9.40 -0.50
C GLY A 452 -11.98 9.19 -1.46
N THR A 453 -11.06 8.25 -1.19
CA THR A 453 -9.83 8.06 -1.99
C THR A 453 -9.44 6.57 -2.14
N LEU A 454 -10.36 5.71 -2.59
CA LEU A 454 -10.09 4.29 -2.83
C LEU A 454 -9.52 4.00 -4.23
N SER A 455 -9.73 4.89 -5.21
CA SER A 455 -9.27 4.70 -6.59
C SER A 455 -7.77 4.37 -6.71
N PRO A 456 -7.35 3.45 -7.59
CA PRO A 456 -8.21 2.49 -8.32
C PRO A 456 -8.78 1.37 -7.44
N LEU A 457 -10.05 1.00 -7.65
CA LEU A 457 -10.71 -0.06 -6.87
C LEU A 457 -10.14 -1.46 -7.13
N ASP A 458 -9.87 -1.85 -8.38
CA ASP A 458 -9.47 -3.23 -8.71
C ASP A 458 -8.16 -3.67 -8.05
N THR A 459 -7.19 -2.77 -7.93
CA THR A 459 -5.93 -3.07 -7.23
C THR A 459 -6.14 -3.15 -5.71
N THR A 460 -7.02 -2.30 -5.16
CA THR A 460 -7.44 -2.33 -3.75
C THR A 460 -8.09 -3.69 -3.41
N VAL A 461 -9.05 -4.14 -4.24
CA VAL A 461 -9.68 -5.47 -4.13
C VAL A 461 -8.62 -6.58 -4.21
N LYS A 462 -7.70 -6.51 -5.18
CA LYS A 462 -6.68 -7.55 -5.37
C LYS A 462 -5.65 -7.62 -4.24
N GLU A 463 -5.27 -6.51 -3.60
CA GLU A 463 -4.42 -6.54 -2.40
C GLU A 463 -5.13 -7.17 -1.20
N LEU A 464 -6.41 -6.85 -1.01
CA LEU A 464 -7.24 -7.39 0.06
C LEU A 464 -7.56 -8.87 -0.13
N GLY A 465 -7.57 -9.38 -1.37
CA GLY A 465 -7.64 -10.81 -1.65
C GLY A 465 -8.91 -11.50 -1.13
N ILE A 466 -10.00 -10.73 -1.09
CA ILE A 466 -11.40 -11.11 -0.86
C ILE A 466 -12.27 -10.35 -1.88
N ASP A 467 -13.38 -10.94 -2.30
CA ASP A 467 -14.22 -10.36 -3.35
C ASP A 467 -15.17 -9.28 -2.84
N PHE A 468 -15.39 -8.28 -3.70
CA PHE A 468 -16.36 -7.20 -3.54
C PHE A 468 -17.25 -7.13 -4.80
N PRO A 469 -18.38 -7.89 -4.84
CA PRO A 469 -19.31 -7.89 -5.95
C PRO A 469 -20.04 -6.55 -6.10
N VAL A 470 -20.44 -5.92 -4.98
CA VAL A 470 -21.08 -4.61 -5.01
C VAL A 470 -20.02 -3.52 -5.03
N ARG A 471 -20.06 -2.67 -6.06
CA ARG A 471 -19.07 -1.62 -6.28
C ARG A 471 -19.74 -0.28 -6.57
N LEU A 472 -19.12 0.81 -6.14
CA LEU A 472 -19.55 2.16 -6.47
C LEU A 472 -18.34 3.10 -6.58
N GLU A 473 -18.37 3.98 -7.58
CA GLU A 473 -17.47 5.11 -7.75
C GLU A 473 -18.32 6.34 -8.06
N ASN A 474 -18.67 7.12 -7.04
CA ASN A 474 -19.51 8.30 -7.21
C ASN A 474 -18.74 9.48 -7.83
N ASN A 475 -19.41 10.22 -8.73
CA ASN A 475 -18.98 11.55 -9.13
C ASN A 475 -19.09 12.56 -7.97
N HIS A 476 -18.35 13.67 -8.05
CA HIS A 476 -18.42 14.73 -7.05
C HIS A 476 -19.69 15.58 -7.21
N VAL A 477 -20.24 16.09 -6.11
CA VAL A 477 -21.41 17.00 -6.10
C VAL A 477 -21.01 18.46 -6.37
N VAL A 478 -20.10 18.71 -7.32
CA VAL A 478 -19.71 20.07 -7.74
C VAL A 478 -19.63 20.17 -9.26
N ASP A 479 -19.99 21.34 -9.76
CA ASP A 479 -20.01 21.67 -11.18
C ASP A 479 -18.60 21.95 -11.72
N ALA A 480 -18.43 21.85 -13.04
CA ALA A 480 -17.16 21.96 -13.74
C ALA A 480 -16.45 23.32 -13.58
N ASP A 481 -17.17 24.35 -13.14
CA ASP A 481 -16.66 25.71 -12.92
C ASP A 481 -16.26 25.99 -11.45
N GLN A 482 -16.57 25.08 -10.52
CA GLN A 482 -16.16 25.13 -9.10
C GLN A 482 -14.77 24.54 -8.86
N VAL A 483 -14.18 23.87 -9.86
CA VAL A 483 -12.90 23.18 -9.77
C VAL A 483 -11.95 23.67 -10.86
N TRP A 484 -10.67 23.88 -10.51
CA TRP A 484 -9.60 24.07 -11.50
C TRP A 484 -8.46 23.11 -11.18
N VAL A 485 -7.96 22.35 -12.17
CA VAL A 485 -6.91 21.34 -11.96
C VAL A 485 -5.82 21.47 -13.03
N GLY A 486 -4.72 22.15 -12.71
CA GLY A 486 -3.63 22.42 -13.66
C GLY A 486 -2.29 21.80 -13.24
N VAL A 487 -1.66 21.10 -14.17
CA VAL A 487 -0.26 20.66 -14.06
C VAL A 487 0.67 21.76 -14.56
N VAL A 488 1.67 22.10 -13.76
CA VAL A 488 2.63 23.18 -14.04
C VAL A 488 4.04 22.62 -13.96
N GLY A 489 4.54 22.13 -15.10
CA GLY A 489 5.86 21.49 -15.20
C GLY A 489 7.05 22.46 -15.27
N THR A 490 6.81 23.75 -15.50
CA THR A 490 7.85 24.79 -15.54
C THR A 490 7.45 26.02 -14.73
N GLY A 491 8.38 26.55 -13.95
CA GLY A 491 8.17 27.69 -13.05
C GLY A 491 8.24 29.05 -13.73
N VAL A 492 8.32 30.09 -12.91
CA VAL A 492 8.27 31.51 -13.34
C VAL A 492 9.47 31.98 -14.16
N THR A 493 10.62 31.29 -14.12
CA THR A 493 11.78 31.56 -15.00
C THR A 493 11.91 30.53 -16.14
N GLY A 494 10.87 29.72 -16.36
CA GLY A 494 10.84 28.67 -17.39
C GLY A 494 11.63 27.41 -17.03
N LYS A 495 12.20 27.31 -15.83
CA LYS A 495 12.95 26.12 -15.41
C LYS A 495 11.99 24.99 -15.03
N LYS A 496 12.39 23.75 -15.30
CA LYS A 496 11.61 22.55 -14.97
C LYS A 496 11.43 22.37 -13.46
N LEU A 497 10.20 22.09 -13.05
CA LEU A 497 9.83 21.70 -11.70
C LEU A 497 9.78 20.17 -11.64
N ASN A 498 10.77 19.53 -11.02
CA ASN A 498 10.88 18.08 -10.91
C ASN A 498 11.40 17.68 -9.52
N SER A 499 10.51 17.15 -8.67
CA SER A 499 10.81 16.76 -7.29
C SER A 499 11.47 15.38 -7.16
N SER A 500 11.95 14.76 -8.24
CA SER A 500 12.63 13.47 -8.17
C SER A 500 13.97 13.56 -7.43
N TYR A 501 14.47 12.42 -6.95
CA TYR A 501 15.66 12.34 -6.09
C TYR A 501 16.89 13.09 -6.65
N ASN A 502 17.05 13.10 -7.98
CA ASN A 502 18.21 13.68 -8.66
C ASN A 502 18.15 15.23 -8.75
N PHE A 503 16.97 15.84 -8.64
CA PHE A 503 16.76 17.27 -8.90
C PHE A 503 16.22 18.04 -7.70
N ARG A 504 15.48 17.39 -6.79
CA ARG A 504 14.78 18.03 -5.65
C ARG A 504 15.67 18.82 -4.67
N SER A 505 16.96 18.51 -4.63
CA SER A 505 17.96 19.14 -3.76
C SER A 505 18.91 20.07 -4.55
N THR A 506 18.61 20.34 -5.82
CA THR A 506 19.38 21.32 -6.61
C THR A 506 18.90 22.73 -6.30
N GLU A 507 19.84 23.66 -6.18
CA GLU A 507 19.54 25.08 -5.93
C GLU A 507 18.63 25.69 -7.01
N THR A 508 18.82 25.29 -8.27
CA THR A 508 17.98 25.71 -9.39
C THR A 508 16.51 25.31 -9.22
N TYR A 509 16.24 24.08 -8.76
CA TYR A 509 14.89 23.62 -8.45
C TYR A 509 14.30 24.34 -7.23
N LEU A 510 15.05 24.41 -6.11
CA LEU A 510 14.57 24.99 -4.86
C LEU A 510 14.22 26.48 -5.02
N LEU A 511 15.05 27.25 -5.73
CA LEU A 511 14.79 28.67 -6.01
C LEU A 511 13.61 28.85 -7.00
N GLU A 512 13.47 27.99 -8.01
CA GLU A 512 12.36 28.09 -8.97
C GLU A 512 11.02 27.75 -8.31
N LEU A 513 10.97 26.69 -7.50
CA LEU A 513 9.79 26.27 -6.74
C LEU A 513 9.33 27.40 -5.81
N GLY A 514 10.26 27.99 -5.05
CA GLY A 514 9.97 29.08 -4.13
C GLY A 514 9.46 30.35 -4.83
N ASN A 515 10.11 30.79 -5.89
CA ASN A 515 9.65 31.94 -6.68
C ASN A 515 8.30 31.69 -7.36
N THR A 516 8.00 30.44 -7.72
CA THR A 516 6.70 30.05 -8.29
C THR A 516 5.60 30.08 -7.22
N ILE A 517 5.86 29.56 -6.02
CA ILE A 517 4.94 29.61 -4.88
C ILE A 517 4.66 31.04 -4.40
N VAL A 518 5.67 31.93 -4.38
CA VAL A 518 5.45 33.37 -4.09
C VAL A 518 4.39 33.98 -5.01
N ASN A 519 4.38 33.62 -6.30
CA ASN A 519 3.43 34.19 -7.24
C ASN A 519 2.05 33.52 -7.19
N PHE A 520 1.93 32.23 -6.88
CA PHE A 520 0.61 31.65 -6.57
C PHE A 520 0.03 32.17 -5.23
N THR A 521 0.88 32.48 -4.26
CA THR A 521 0.49 33.12 -2.98
C THR A 521 -0.21 34.48 -3.23
N ARG A 522 0.20 35.21 -4.28
CA ARG A 522 -0.42 36.48 -4.69
C ARG A 522 -1.78 36.31 -5.40
N LEU A 523 -2.03 35.16 -6.01
CA LEU A 523 -3.24 34.89 -6.79
C LEU A 523 -4.38 34.26 -5.98
N VAL A 524 -4.05 33.33 -5.09
CA VAL A 524 -5.04 32.54 -4.34
C VAL A 524 -5.64 33.41 -3.24
N PRO A 525 -6.98 33.61 -3.18
CA PRO A 525 -7.62 34.32 -2.08
C PRO A 525 -7.61 33.47 -0.79
N HIS A 526 -7.60 34.12 0.38
CA HIS A 526 -7.70 33.46 1.69
C HIS A 526 -6.67 32.31 1.91
N GLY A 527 -7.10 31.10 2.26
CA GLY A 527 -6.24 29.96 2.59
C GLY A 527 -5.61 29.26 1.38
N LEU A 528 -4.27 29.15 1.40
CA LEU A 528 -3.48 28.32 0.48
C LEU A 528 -2.83 27.16 1.26
N LEU A 529 -2.99 25.94 0.77
CA LEU A 529 -2.33 24.74 1.30
C LEU A 529 -1.18 24.31 0.37
N VAL A 530 -0.01 24.00 0.91
CA VAL A 530 1.18 23.61 0.13
C VAL A 530 1.76 22.31 0.70
N PHE A 531 1.52 21.20 0.01
CA PHE A 531 1.98 19.87 0.45
C PHE A 531 3.26 19.43 -0.26
N PHE A 532 4.23 18.98 0.54
CA PHE A 532 5.49 18.40 0.11
C PHE A 532 5.50 16.87 0.14
N PRO A 533 6.39 16.21 -0.63
CA PRO A 533 6.58 14.75 -0.57
C PRO A 533 7.06 14.24 0.79
N SER A 534 7.86 15.02 1.53
CA SER A 534 8.40 14.66 2.86
C SER A 534 8.80 15.89 3.68
N TYR A 535 8.84 15.75 5.02
CA TYR A 535 9.33 16.80 5.94
C TYR A 535 10.77 17.24 5.59
N SER A 536 11.62 16.34 5.09
CA SER A 536 13.00 16.68 4.72
C SER A 536 13.07 17.71 3.58
N ILE A 537 12.21 17.57 2.55
CA ILE A 537 12.20 18.51 1.41
C ILE A 537 11.53 19.82 1.82
N LEU A 538 10.50 19.76 2.67
CA LEU A 538 9.85 20.93 3.28
C LEU A 538 10.88 21.78 4.06
N GLU A 539 11.64 21.16 4.95
CA GLU A 539 12.67 21.83 5.77
C GLU A 539 13.82 22.37 4.90
N GLU A 540 14.35 21.57 3.96
CA GLU A 540 15.38 21.96 2.99
C GLU A 540 14.94 23.14 2.11
N SER A 541 13.66 23.17 1.71
CA SER A 541 13.09 24.29 0.94
C SER A 541 12.99 25.56 1.79
N ILE A 542 12.44 25.48 3.00
CA ILE A 542 12.30 26.64 3.89
C ILE A 542 13.67 27.21 4.28
N ASP A 543 14.62 26.35 4.67
CA ASP A 543 16.01 26.74 4.96
C ASP A 543 16.68 27.43 3.75
N LYS A 544 16.42 26.98 2.52
CA LYS A 544 16.92 27.67 1.32
C LYS A 544 16.18 28.98 1.03
N TRP A 545 14.88 29.08 1.32
CA TRP A 545 14.06 30.27 1.04
C TRP A 545 14.21 31.40 2.06
N GLN A 546 14.62 31.09 3.30
CA GLN A 546 14.91 32.07 4.35
C GLN A 546 16.27 32.76 4.18
N ARG A 547 17.17 32.22 3.36
CA ARG A 547 18.44 32.89 3.03
C ARG A 547 18.18 34.02 2.01
N PRO A 548 18.65 35.26 2.26
CA PRO A 548 18.63 36.32 1.24
C PRO A 548 19.60 35.98 0.09
N ALA A 549 19.38 36.59 -1.07
CA ALA A 549 20.27 36.43 -2.21
C ALA A 549 21.61 37.14 -1.94
N THR A 550 22.73 36.47 -2.24
CA THR A 550 24.07 37.01 -2.02
C THR A 550 24.33 38.26 -2.88
N GLY A 551 24.57 39.40 -2.23
CA GLY A 551 25.09 40.62 -2.86
C GLY A 551 24.18 41.85 -2.85
N GLN A 552 22.92 41.75 -2.41
CA GLN A 552 22.02 42.91 -2.32
C GLN A 552 21.10 42.85 -1.10
N SER A 553 20.55 44.01 -0.70
CA SER A 553 19.51 44.14 0.34
C SER A 553 18.14 43.68 -0.17
N ALA A 554 18.08 42.45 -0.67
CA ALA A 554 16.91 41.86 -1.29
C ALA A 554 16.19 40.92 -0.32
N LEU A 555 14.90 41.16 -0.13
CA LEU A 555 13.98 40.31 0.65
C LEU A 555 14.09 38.85 0.21
N SER A 556 14.18 37.93 1.19
CA SER A 556 14.28 36.50 0.90
C SER A 556 13.00 35.97 0.22
N ILE A 557 13.06 34.76 -0.32
CA ILE A 557 11.86 34.12 -0.89
C ILE A 557 10.81 33.95 0.21
N TRP A 558 11.22 33.61 1.44
CA TRP A 558 10.32 33.48 2.58
C TRP A 558 9.65 34.80 2.95
N ASP A 559 10.40 35.90 3.05
CA ASP A 559 9.85 37.22 3.38
C ASP A 559 8.80 37.67 2.35
N ARG A 560 9.06 37.38 1.06
CA ARG A 560 8.12 37.65 -0.04
C ARG A 560 6.84 36.81 -0.01
N ILE A 561 6.80 35.71 0.77
CA ILE A 561 5.56 34.97 1.08
C ILE A 561 4.88 35.60 2.30
N VAL A 562 5.63 35.85 3.38
CA VAL A 562 5.14 36.44 4.64
C VAL A 562 4.49 37.81 4.43
N GLN A 563 5.06 38.65 3.55
CA GLN A 563 4.50 39.94 3.14
C GLN A 563 3.16 39.85 2.40
N GLN A 564 2.75 38.67 1.95
CA GLN A 564 1.49 38.45 1.23
C GLN A 564 0.46 37.71 2.09
N LYS A 565 0.91 36.72 2.86
CA LYS A 565 0.08 35.88 3.72
C LYS A 565 0.85 35.42 4.95
N GLN A 566 0.18 35.30 6.09
CA GLN A 566 0.79 34.70 7.29
C GLN A 566 1.13 33.22 7.01
N THR A 567 2.33 32.79 7.38
CA THR A 567 2.83 31.43 7.09
C THR A 567 2.77 30.52 8.30
N PHE A 568 2.33 29.28 8.08
CA PHE A 568 2.25 28.21 9.06
C PHE A 568 2.94 26.96 8.52
N VAL A 569 3.58 26.17 9.39
CA VAL A 569 4.36 24.98 9.02
C VAL A 569 3.95 23.81 9.89
N GLU A 570 3.74 22.63 9.30
CA GLU A 570 3.30 21.43 10.01
C GLU A 570 4.34 20.97 11.05
N PRO A 571 4.04 21.00 12.36
CA PRO A 571 4.98 20.55 13.39
C PRO A 571 5.14 19.03 13.35
N ARG A 572 6.37 18.54 13.58
CA ARG A 572 6.65 17.10 13.74
C ARG A 572 6.02 16.51 15.00
N GLY A 573 5.90 17.28 16.09
CA GLY A 573 5.25 16.88 17.34
C GLY A 573 3.72 16.69 17.24
N ARG A 574 3.12 15.92 18.14
CA ARG A 574 1.64 15.81 18.25
C ARG A 574 1.02 16.90 19.13
N ALA A 575 1.74 17.42 20.12
CA ALA A 575 1.21 18.36 21.11
C ALA A 575 0.80 19.69 20.46
N ASP A 576 1.72 20.28 19.70
CA ASP A 576 1.62 21.63 19.13
C ASP A 576 0.69 21.67 17.90
N PHE A 577 0.42 20.49 17.32
CA PHE A 577 -0.30 20.34 16.05
C PHE A 577 -1.69 20.94 16.06
N LYS A 578 -2.43 20.86 17.17
CA LYS A 578 -3.76 21.47 17.26
C LYS A 578 -3.67 23.01 17.34
N ALA A 579 -2.74 23.55 18.12
CA ALA A 579 -2.58 24.99 18.29
C ALA A 579 -2.31 25.69 16.95
N VAL A 580 -1.31 25.22 16.20
CA VAL A 580 -0.95 25.74 14.86
C VAL A 580 -2.12 25.73 13.87
N VAL A 581 -3.04 24.77 14.00
CA VAL A 581 -4.23 24.63 13.13
C VAL A 581 -5.35 25.57 13.55
N ASP A 582 -5.58 25.71 14.85
CA ASP A 582 -6.57 26.66 15.38
C ASP A 582 -6.10 28.12 15.20
N GLU A 583 -4.79 28.37 15.23
CA GLU A 583 -4.16 29.65 14.86
C GLU A 583 -4.30 29.95 13.36
N TYR A 584 -4.07 28.97 12.47
CA TYR A 584 -4.30 29.12 11.02
C TYR A 584 -5.75 29.51 10.70
N HIS A 585 -6.72 28.88 11.39
CA HIS A 585 -8.14 29.23 11.26
C HIS A 585 -8.43 30.67 11.72
N GLN A 586 -7.82 31.14 12.80
CA GLN A 586 -7.95 32.52 13.28
C GLN A 586 -7.29 33.51 12.32
N ALA A 587 -6.11 33.19 11.78
CA ALA A 587 -5.42 34.03 10.81
C ALA A 587 -6.25 34.26 9.54
N ILE A 588 -6.96 33.23 9.04
CA ILE A 588 -7.85 33.38 7.88
C ILE A 588 -9.13 34.17 8.20
N ALA A 589 -9.65 34.08 9.43
CA ALA A 589 -10.79 34.90 9.86
C ALA A 589 -10.42 36.39 10.04
N ASN A 590 -9.19 36.68 10.47
CA ASN A 590 -8.76 38.02 10.84
C ASN A 590 -8.00 38.76 9.72
N ASN A 591 -7.35 38.05 8.79
CA ASN A 591 -6.54 38.64 7.72
C ASN A 591 -7.25 38.53 6.36
N PRO A 592 -7.63 39.64 5.70
CA PRO A 592 -8.30 39.60 4.39
C PRO A 592 -7.42 38.99 3.29
N ASN A 593 -6.09 39.05 3.41
CA ASN A 593 -5.16 38.39 2.50
C ASN A 593 -5.03 36.88 2.80
N GLY A 594 -5.35 36.43 4.02
CA GLY A 594 -5.31 35.03 4.45
C GLY A 594 -3.92 34.49 4.80
N ALA A 595 -3.78 33.16 4.72
CA ALA A 595 -2.64 32.42 5.25
C ALA A 595 -2.18 31.27 4.33
N VAL A 596 -0.89 30.89 4.42
CA VAL A 596 -0.30 29.69 3.77
C VAL A 596 -0.02 28.62 4.83
N PHE A 597 -0.46 27.39 4.60
CA PHE A 597 -0.07 26.23 5.40
C PHE A 597 0.89 25.34 4.60
N PHE A 598 2.14 25.22 5.05
CA PHE A 598 3.12 24.28 4.51
C PHE A 598 3.06 22.94 5.27
N ALA A 599 2.81 21.85 4.54
CA ALA A 599 2.48 20.54 5.09
C ALA A 599 3.10 19.39 4.28
N VAL A 600 2.84 18.14 4.68
CA VAL A 600 3.35 16.93 3.98
C VAL A 600 2.19 16.05 3.49
N CYS A 601 2.30 15.46 2.29
CA CYS A 601 1.23 14.63 1.68
C CYS A 601 0.89 13.35 2.48
N ARG A 602 1.79 12.92 3.37
CA ARG A 602 1.63 11.84 4.36
C ARG A 602 1.81 12.36 5.79
N GLY A 603 1.47 13.63 5.99
CA GLY A 603 1.48 14.33 7.28
C GLY A 603 0.10 14.30 7.93
N LYS A 604 -0.04 14.95 9.08
CA LYS A 604 -1.31 14.97 9.85
C LYS A 604 -2.37 15.84 9.20
N VAL A 605 -1.93 16.89 8.48
CA VAL A 605 -2.77 17.87 7.78
C VAL A 605 -3.58 17.22 6.65
N SER A 606 -2.94 16.32 5.91
CA SER A 606 -3.52 15.58 4.78
C SER A 606 -4.39 14.39 5.19
N GLU A 607 -4.41 14.01 6.47
CA GLU A 607 -5.19 12.88 6.99
C GLU A 607 -6.45 13.33 7.76
N GLY A 608 -6.33 14.26 8.72
CA GLY A 608 -7.34 14.44 9.76
C GLY A 608 -8.12 15.77 9.80
N ILE A 609 -7.79 16.77 8.98
CA ILE A 609 -8.33 18.14 9.13
C ILE A 609 -9.38 18.49 8.06
N ASP A 610 -10.38 19.27 8.48
CA ASP A 610 -11.33 19.94 7.60
C ASP A 610 -10.91 21.38 7.27
N PHE A 611 -10.96 21.72 5.98
CA PHE A 611 -10.49 22.98 5.38
C PHE A 611 -11.56 23.55 4.45
N SER A 612 -12.81 23.58 4.92
CA SER A 612 -13.97 24.12 4.17
C SER A 612 -13.80 25.58 3.77
N ASN A 613 -14.31 25.95 2.59
CA ASN A 613 -14.42 27.33 2.14
C ASN A 613 -13.08 28.08 2.15
N ASP A 614 -13.05 29.26 2.75
CA ASP A 614 -11.92 30.19 2.70
C ASP A 614 -10.68 29.68 3.44
N LYS A 615 -10.80 28.57 4.17
CA LYS A 615 -9.70 27.83 4.80
C LYS A 615 -8.83 27.05 3.81
N GLY A 616 -9.23 26.88 2.55
CA GLY A 616 -8.55 25.97 1.62
C GLY A 616 -8.82 26.24 0.13
N ARG A 617 -8.85 27.51 -0.29
CA ARG A 617 -9.20 27.94 -1.67
C ARG A 617 -8.26 27.43 -2.76
N ALA A 618 -7.04 27.04 -2.42
CA ALA A 618 -6.22 26.22 -3.31
C ALA A 618 -5.31 25.24 -2.57
N VAL A 619 -4.95 24.17 -3.26
CA VAL A 619 -3.86 23.26 -2.89
C VAL A 619 -2.75 23.27 -3.95
N ILE A 620 -1.51 23.35 -3.49
CA ILE A 620 -0.30 23.10 -4.25
C ILE A 620 0.26 21.75 -3.82
N ILE A 621 0.53 20.85 -4.78
CA ILE A 621 1.28 19.62 -4.58
C ILE A 621 2.66 19.81 -5.21
N THR A 622 3.73 19.90 -4.41
CA THR A 622 5.10 20.21 -4.89
C THR A 622 5.88 19.00 -5.38
N GLY A 623 5.23 17.84 -5.54
CA GLY A 623 5.87 16.61 -6.01
C GLY A 623 5.13 15.33 -5.66
N LEU A 624 5.58 14.21 -6.25
CA LEU A 624 5.01 12.89 -6.01
C LEU A 624 5.54 12.28 -4.67
N PRO A 625 4.67 11.97 -3.68
CA PRO A 625 5.01 11.48 -2.34
C PRO A 625 5.31 9.97 -2.31
N PHE A 626 6.29 9.57 -3.12
CA PHE A 626 6.76 8.18 -3.21
C PHE A 626 7.38 7.68 -1.88
N PRO A 627 7.07 6.44 -1.45
CA PRO A 627 7.81 5.77 -0.38
C PRO A 627 9.31 5.62 -0.71
N PRO A 628 10.23 5.54 0.28
CA PRO A 628 11.66 5.38 0.01
C PRO A 628 11.96 4.06 -0.72
N THR A 629 12.53 4.13 -1.93
CA THR A 629 12.83 2.93 -2.74
C THR A 629 13.80 1.94 -2.07
N LYS A 630 14.66 2.44 -1.17
CA LYS A 630 15.68 1.65 -0.46
C LYS A 630 15.20 1.08 0.89
N ASP A 631 13.95 1.31 1.27
CA ASP A 631 13.36 0.69 2.46
C ASP A 631 13.17 -0.83 2.21
N PRO A 632 13.69 -1.72 3.07
CA PRO A 632 13.51 -3.16 2.92
C PRO A 632 12.06 -3.61 2.78
N LYS A 633 11.10 -3.00 3.50
CA LYS A 633 9.67 -3.32 3.34
C LYS A 633 9.18 -2.99 1.93
N ILE A 634 9.58 -1.85 1.39
CA ILE A 634 9.19 -1.41 0.04
C ILE A 634 9.81 -2.34 -1.01
N MET A 635 11.08 -2.69 -0.89
CA MET A 635 11.75 -3.61 -1.82
C MET A 635 11.11 -5.01 -1.79
N LEU A 636 10.84 -5.57 -0.61
CA LEU A 636 10.26 -6.91 -0.46
C LEU A 636 8.79 -6.97 -0.88
N LYS A 637 7.98 -5.95 -0.57
CA LYS A 637 6.59 -5.84 -1.06
C LYS A 637 6.53 -5.82 -2.59
N LYS A 638 7.44 -5.10 -3.24
CA LYS A 638 7.56 -5.09 -4.71
C LYS A 638 7.97 -6.47 -5.24
N SER A 639 9.01 -7.08 -4.67
CA SER A 639 9.48 -8.41 -5.04
C SER A 639 8.34 -9.45 -4.97
N ILE A 640 7.58 -9.48 -3.87
CA ILE A 640 6.44 -10.40 -3.67
C ILE A 640 5.33 -10.19 -4.72
N LEU A 641 5.00 -8.94 -5.04
CA LEU A 641 4.03 -8.63 -6.09
C LEU A 641 4.55 -9.05 -7.47
N ASP A 642 5.83 -8.84 -7.77
CA ASP A 642 6.42 -9.22 -9.06
C ASP A 642 6.62 -10.75 -9.18
N GLU A 643 6.91 -11.44 -8.09
CA GLU A 643 6.97 -12.91 -7.94
C GLU A 643 5.59 -13.60 -8.04
N ALA A 644 4.50 -12.92 -7.67
CA ALA A 644 3.17 -13.53 -7.59
C ALA A 644 2.72 -14.18 -8.91
N VAL A 645 2.47 -15.50 -8.88
CA VAL A 645 1.83 -16.22 -9.98
C VAL A 645 0.33 -15.94 -9.93
N VAL A 646 -0.27 -15.68 -11.09
CA VAL A 646 -1.64 -15.20 -11.27
C VAL A 646 -2.25 -15.91 -12.49
N SER A 647 -3.56 -16.16 -12.46
CA SER A 647 -4.23 -16.97 -13.49
C SER A 647 -4.22 -16.30 -14.88
N PRO A 648 -4.25 -17.06 -15.99
CA PRO A 648 -4.38 -16.48 -17.33
C PRO A 648 -5.62 -15.58 -17.43
N GLY A 649 -5.42 -14.31 -17.83
CA GLY A 649 -6.48 -13.29 -17.94
C GLY A 649 -6.74 -12.45 -16.68
N GLU A 650 -6.10 -12.75 -15.54
CA GLU A 650 -6.41 -12.10 -14.25
C GLU A 650 -5.39 -10.98 -13.90
N LEU A 651 -5.82 -9.72 -13.85
CA LEU A 651 -4.97 -8.58 -13.42
C LEU A 651 -3.79 -8.31 -14.37
N LYS A 652 -2.52 -8.18 -13.95
CA LYS A 652 -1.87 -8.41 -12.64
C LYS A 652 -1.34 -7.10 -12.02
N LEU A 653 -1.36 -7.01 -10.68
CA LEU A 653 -0.67 -5.96 -9.93
C LEU A 653 0.83 -6.23 -9.85
N THR A 654 1.65 -5.35 -10.43
CA THR A 654 3.12 -5.38 -10.32
C THR A 654 3.61 -4.52 -9.15
N GLY A 655 4.81 -4.78 -8.65
CA GLY A 655 5.46 -3.96 -7.63
C GLY A 655 5.65 -2.51 -8.07
N ASN A 656 5.86 -2.25 -9.37
CA ASN A 656 5.94 -0.89 -9.91
C ASN A 656 4.58 -0.17 -9.95
N ALA A 657 3.51 -0.84 -10.39
CA ALA A 657 2.17 -0.26 -10.40
C ALA A 657 1.69 0.06 -8.97
N TRP A 658 1.89 -0.87 -8.04
CA TRP A 658 1.66 -0.67 -6.61
C TRP A 658 2.41 0.56 -6.05
N TYR A 659 3.70 0.65 -6.36
CA TYR A 659 4.56 1.73 -5.87
C TYR A 659 4.13 3.12 -6.40
N ILE A 660 3.54 3.19 -7.60
CA ILE A 660 2.91 4.41 -8.13
C ILE A 660 1.61 4.72 -7.38
N GLN A 661 0.69 3.76 -7.23
CA GLN A 661 -0.56 3.95 -6.51
C GLN A 661 -0.35 4.45 -5.06
N GLN A 662 0.72 3.99 -4.39
CA GLN A 662 1.12 4.48 -3.07
C GLN A 662 1.49 5.97 -3.06
N ALA A 663 2.04 6.54 -4.13
CA ALA A 663 2.21 7.99 -4.25
C ALA A 663 0.86 8.67 -4.52
N SER A 664 0.10 8.16 -5.48
CA SER A 664 -1.16 8.78 -5.94
C SER A 664 -2.25 8.84 -4.86
N ARG A 665 -2.40 7.82 -4.02
CA ARG A 665 -3.34 7.86 -2.88
C ARG A 665 -3.05 9.01 -1.91
N ALA A 666 -1.78 9.27 -1.60
CA ALA A 666 -1.38 10.39 -0.72
C ALA A 666 -1.56 11.77 -1.41
N VAL A 667 -1.46 11.83 -2.74
CA VAL A 667 -1.84 13.02 -3.51
C VAL A 667 -3.35 13.26 -3.44
N ASN A 668 -4.17 12.23 -3.68
CA ASN A 668 -5.63 12.31 -3.62
C ASN A 668 -6.14 12.72 -2.22
N GLN A 669 -5.50 12.23 -1.14
CA GLN A 669 -5.80 12.62 0.26
C GLN A 669 -5.50 14.10 0.58
N ALA A 670 -4.46 14.66 -0.04
CA ALA A 670 -4.14 16.08 0.06
C ALA A 670 -5.06 16.96 -0.81
N ILE A 671 -5.41 16.49 -2.01
CA ILE A 671 -6.32 17.19 -2.93
C ILE A 671 -7.76 17.25 -2.39
N GLY A 672 -8.26 16.15 -1.80
CA GLY A 672 -9.57 16.07 -1.13
C GLY A 672 -9.74 17.00 0.08
N ARG A 673 -8.79 17.92 0.33
CA ARG A 673 -8.89 18.94 1.37
C ARG A 673 -9.52 20.26 0.90
N VAL A 674 -9.56 20.52 -0.41
CA VAL A 674 -9.99 21.81 -1.01
C VAL A 674 -11.53 21.95 -1.12
N ILE A 675 -12.25 20.85 -1.37
CA ILE A 675 -13.69 20.90 -1.68
C ILE A 675 -14.48 20.05 -0.68
N ARG A 676 -15.37 20.70 0.09
CA ARG A 676 -16.03 20.08 1.26
C ARG A 676 -17.54 20.00 1.20
N HIS A 677 -18.20 20.74 0.32
CA HIS A 677 -19.64 20.65 0.08
C HIS A 677 -20.00 21.19 -1.31
N ARG A 678 -21.23 20.92 -1.79
CA ARG A 678 -21.69 21.32 -3.14
C ARG A 678 -21.59 22.82 -3.46
N HIS A 679 -21.51 23.68 -2.45
CA HIS A 679 -21.36 25.13 -2.62
C HIS A 679 -19.93 25.63 -2.38
N ASP A 680 -18.93 24.73 -2.36
CA ASP A 680 -17.52 25.09 -2.21
C ASP A 680 -16.84 25.22 -3.59
N TYR A 681 -15.70 25.90 -3.65
CA TYR A 681 -14.89 25.99 -4.87
C TYR A 681 -13.40 26.15 -4.53
N GLY A 682 -12.53 25.62 -5.38
CA GLY A 682 -11.09 25.82 -5.21
C GLY A 682 -10.22 25.20 -6.31
N ALA A 683 -8.94 25.57 -6.27
CA ALA A 683 -7.96 25.20 -7.30
C ALA A 683 -6.95 24.16 -6.82
N ILE A 684 -6.50 23.32 -7.74
CA ILE A 684 -5.55 22.22 -7.53
C ILE A 684 -4.39 22.43 -8.50
N ILE A 685 -3.21 22.72 -7.95
CA ILE A 685 -2.00 23.10 -8.70
C ILE A 685 -0.95 22.01 -8.49
N LEU A 686 -0.62 21.28 -9.55
CA LEU A 686 0.32 20.16 -9.53
C LEU A 686 1.69 20.63 -10.03
N LEU A 687 2.60 21.01 -9.12
CA LEU A 687 3.92 21.58 -9.41
C LEU A 687 5.01 20.52 -9.58
N ASP A 688 4.81 19.59 -10.52
CA ASP A 688 5.84 18.66 -10.97
C ASP A 688 5.56 18.22 -12.41
N GLU A 689 6.57 18.28 -13.29
CA GLU A 689 6.43 17.87 -14.70
C GLU A 689 5.98 16.41 -14.87
N ARG A 690 6.22 15.55 -13.87
CA ARG A 690 5.79 14.15 -13.90
C ARG A 690 4.28 13.98 -13.79
N PHE A 691 3.53 14.96 -13.29
CA PHE A 691 2.06 14.94 -13.34
C PHE A 691 1.50 15.15 -14.76
N ALA A 692 2.32 15.54 -15.74
CA ALA A 692 1.92 15.62 -17.14
C ALA A 692 1.91 14.25 -17.84
N LEU A 693 2.45 13.21 -17.20
CA LEU A 693 2.43 11.85 -17.71
C LEU A 693 1.01 11.27 -17.55
N LYS A 694 0.42 10.78 -18.65
CA LYS A 694 -0.95 10.21 -18.68
C LYS A 694 -1.20 9.21 -17.54
N GLN A 695 -0.25 8.32 -17.27
CA GLN A 695 -0.31 7.34 -16.17
C GLN A 695 -0.50 7.99 -14.78
N GLN A 696 0.07 9.17 -14.52
CA GLN A 696 -0.11 9.86 -13.24
C GLN A 696 -1.49 10.55 -13.15
N GLN A 697 -2.00 11.05 -14.28
CA GLN A 697 -3.34 11.65 -14.37
C GLN A 697 -4.43 10.59 -14.21
N GLU A 698 -4.26 9.42 -14.82
CA GLU A 698 -5.11 8.22 -14.65
C GLU A 698 -5.14 7.69 -13.20
N CYS A 699 -4.17 8.06 -12.37
CA CYS A 699 -4.13 7.71 -10.94
C CYS A 699 -4.74 8.78 -10.01
N LEU A 700 -5.19 9.93 -10.53
CA LEU A 700 -6.03 10.87 -9.76
C LEU A 700 -7.43 10.27 -9.55
N SER A 701 -8.16 10.71 -8.52
CA SER A 701 -9.56 10.30 -8.33
C SER A 701 -10.39 10.61 -9.59
N LYS A 702 -11.23 9.66 -10.05
CA LYS A 702 -11.85 9.69 -11.39
C LYS A 702 -12.59 11.00 -11.71
N TRP A 703 -13.27 11.59 -10.72
CA TRP A 703 -13.98 12.87 -10.86
C TRP A 703 -13.08 14.09 -11.15
N LEU A 704 -11.77 14.02 -10.90
CA LEU A 704 -10.80 15.08 -11.22
C LEU A 704 -10.19 14.94 -12.63
N GLN A 705 -10.22 13.73 -13.20
CA GLN A 705 -9.51 13.44 -14.45
C GLN A 705 -10.02 14.30 -15.63
N PRO A 706 -11.33 14.55 -15.82
CA PRO A 706 -11.83 15.44 -16.88
C PRO A 706 -11.40 16.90 -16.77
N TYR A 707 -11.04 17.36 -15.57
CA TYR A 707 -10.66 18.75 -15.30
C TYR A 707 -9.14 18.97 -15.32
N CYS A 708 -8.36 17.89 -15.29
CA CYS A 708 -6.91 17.90 -15.24
C CYS A 708 -6.30 18.26 -16.61
N HIS A 709 -5.67 19.43 -16.70
CA HIS A 709 -4.99 19.90 -17.92
C HIS A 709 -3.52 20.22 -17.65
N THR A 710 -2.68 20.01 -18.66
CA THR A 710 -1.24 20.33 -18.60
C THR A 710 -0.99 21.72 -19.18
N CYS A 711 -0.59 22.66 -18.33
CA CYS A 711 -0.20 24.00 -18.75
C CYS A 711 1.19 23.95 -19.42
N ARG A 712 1.36 24.67 -20.53
CA ARG A 712 2.62 24.88 -21.24
C ARG A 712 3.68 25.57 -20.37
N GLY A 713 3.24 26.31 -19.35
CA GLY A 713 4.08 26.85 -18.29
C GLY A 713 3.29 27.75 -17.32
N TYR A 714 4.01 28.38 -16.39
CA TYR A 714 3.42 29.22 -15.34
C TYR A 714 2.43 30.30 -15.86
N GLY A 715 2.72 30.95 -16.99
CA GLY A 715 1.87 32.04 -17.51
C GLY A 715 0.44 31.62 -17.86
N GLU A 716 0.26 30.40 -18.38
CA GLU A 716 -1.06 29.84 -18.69
C GLU A 716 -1.83 29.51 -17.41
N ALA A 717 -1.16 28.90 -16.42
CA ALA A 717 -1.72 28.63 -15.10
C ALA A 717 -2.13 29.93 -14.37
N HIS A 718 -1.32 30.99 -14.47
CA HIS A 718 -1.60 32.31 -13.92
C HIS A 718 -2.90 32.90 -14.51
N ILE A 719 -3.08 32.84 -15.84
CA ILE A 719 -4.29 33.32 -16.52
C ILE A 719 -5.50 32.47 -16.12
N GLY A 720 -5.37 31.14 -16.12
CA GLY A 720 -6.43 30.19 -15.74
C GLY A 720 -6.94 30.42 -14.31
N LEU A 721 -6.03 30.45 -13.33
CA LEU A 721 -6.37 30.72 -11.93
C LEU A 721 -6.98 32.12 -11.73
N THR A 722 -6.45 33.14 -12.42
CA THR A 722 -6.99 34.50 -12.34
C THR A 722 -8.43 34.58 -12.86
N ARG A 723 -8.74 33.87 -13.96
CA ARG A 723 -10.11 33.75 -14.49
C ARG A 723 -11.01 32.98 -13.53
N PHE A 724 -10.54 31.83 -13.03
CA PHE A 724 -11.27 30.96 -12.10
C PHE A 724 -11.69 31.69 -10.81
N PHE A 725 -10.74 32.35 -10.13
CA PHE A 725 -11.04 33.06 -8.88
C PHE A 725 -11.91 34.30 -9.09
N LYS A 726 -11.77 35.03 -10.21
CA LYS A 726 -12.69 36.14 -10.55
C LYS A 726 -14.13 35.66 -10.80
N THR A 727 -14.28 34.56 -11.52
CA THR A 727 -15.59 33.98 -11.87
C THR A 727 -16.32 33.42 -10.64
N ASN A 728 -15.61 32.73 -9.75
CA ASN A 728 -16.21 32.23 -8.52
C ASN A 728 -16.43 33.34 -7.47
N LYS A 729 -15.59 34.39 -7.41
CA LYS A 729 -15.82 35.55 -6.53
C LYS A 729 -17.08 36.35 -6.91
N THR A 730 -17.45 36.41 -8.18
CA THR A 730 -18.70 37.09 -8.62
C THR A 730 -19.95 36.24 -8.42
N ARG A 731 -19.82 34.91 -8.33
CA ARG A 731 -20.92 33.97 -8.05
C ARG A 731 -21.09 33.63 -6.57
N ALA A 732 -20.17 34.07 -5.71
CA ALA A 732 -20.23 33.89 -4.27
C ALA A 732 -21.40 34.69 -3.65
N VAL A 733 -22.43 33.98 -3.19
CA VAL A 733 -23.66 34.58 -2.62
C VAL A 733 -23.33 35.44 -1.37
N PRO A 734 -23.86 36.68 -1.27
CA PRO A 734 -23.63 37.56 -0.12
C PRO A 734 -23.98 36.94 1.24
N GLU A 735 -23.20 37.27 2.26
CA GLU A 735 -23.27 36.61 3.58
C GLU A 735 -24.57 36.87 4.34
N SER A 736 -25.28 37.94 4.01
CA SER A 736 -26.65 38.20 4.47
C SER A 736 -27.59 37.03 4.19
N SER A 737 -27.45 36.38 3.03
CA SER A 737 -28.28 35.24 2.60
C SER A 737 -27.85 33.91 3.22
N LYS A 738 -26.57 33.78 3.62
CA LYS A 738 -26.02 32.57 4.26
C LYS A 738 -26.64 32.24 5.64
N LYS A 739 -27.49 33.11 6.19
CA LYS A 739 -28.24 32.85 7.43
C LYS A 739 -29.45 31.91 7.24
N ILE A 740 -29.98 31.77 6.03
CA ILE A 740 -31.21 31.00 5.76
C ILE A 740 -30.91 29.53 5.40
N LEU A 741 -29.69 29.23 4.92
CA LEU A 741 -29.26 27.89 4.47
C LEU A 741 -28.15 27.27 5.33
N GLN A 742 -28.12 27.58 6.63
CA GLN A 742 -27.27 26.84 7.58
C GLN A 742 -27.94 25.52 7.97
N GLN A 743 -27.20 24.41 7.88
CA GLN A 743 -27.51 23.22 8.68
C GLN A 743 -27.62 23.63 10.15
N PRO A 744 -28.55 23.05 10.94
CA PRO A 744 -28.81 23.51 12.29
C PRO A 744 -27.55 23.40 13.15
N LYS A 745 -27.09 24.55 13.68
CA LYS A 745 -26.00 24.60 14.65
C LYS A 745 -26.35 23.69 15.84
N PRO A 746 -25.38 22.95 16.40
CA PRO A 746 -25.62 22.23 17.65
C PRO A 746 -26.05 23.24 18.71
N ILE A 747 -27.22 23.01 19.32
CA ILE A 747 -27.75 23.89 20.37
C ILE A 747 -26.90 23.68 21.61
N GLY A 748 -25.89 24.55 21.78
CA GLY A 748 -25.14 24.64 23.02
C GLY A 748 -26.10 24.96 24.16
N LEU A 749 -26.10 24.11 25.19
CA LEU A 749 -27.05 24.18 26.30
C LEU A 749 -26.94 25.54 27.02
N SER A 750 -27.98 26.37 26.89
CA SER A 750 -28.10 27.60 27.66
C SER A 750 -28.26 27.27 29.14
N LYS A 751 -27.24 27.58 29.94
CA LYS A 751 -27.26 27.38 31.39
C LYS A 751 -28.16 28.42 32.08
N ARG A 752 -29.48 28.18 32.17
CA ARG A 752 -30.34 28.68 33.28
C ARG A 752 -31.80 28.20 33.20
N ALA A 753 -32.22 27.42 34.20
CA ALA A 753 -33.61 27.34 34.67
C ALA A 753 -33.69 26.59 36.03
N MET A 754 -33.30 27.24 37.13
CA MET A 754 -33.57 26.98 38.58
C MET A 754 -32.57 27.87 39.36
N SER A 755 -32.85 28.57 40.46
CA SER A 755 -34.09 29.12 41.06
C SER A 755 -33.66 30.18 42.11
N LYS A 756 -34.51 31.14 42.48
CA LYS A 756 -34.14 32.33 43.29
C LYS A 756 -33.74 32.02 44.75
N SER A 757 -32.80 32.77 45.31
CA SER A 757 -32.82 33.25 46.72
C SER A 757 -31.83 34.42 46.95
N SER A 758 -32.18 35.33 47.89
CA SER A 758 -31.30 36.24 48.70
C SER A 758 -30.15 37.02 48.01
N LYS A 759 -30.21 38.37 47.91
CA LYS A 759 -29.78 39.40 48.93
C LYS A 759 -28.24 39.46 49.12
N ILE A 760 -27.54 40.60 49.12
CA ILE A 760 -27.83 41.98 49.60
C ILE A 760 -27.14 43.08 48.72
N SER A 761 -27.25 44.35 49.11
CA SER A 761 -26.83 45.68 48.55
C SER A 761 -25.37 45.82 48.01
N SER A 762 -24.91 46.96 47.47
CA SER A 762 -25.41 48.37 47.50
C SER A 762 -24.95 49.21 46.28
N ASP A 763 -25.67 50.32 46.02
CA ASP A 763 -25.25 51.68 45.56
C ASP A 763 -24.25 51.83 44.37
N ASN A 764 -24.37 52.75 43.39
CA ASN A 764 -25.36 53.81 43.06
C ASN A 764 -25.12 54.25 41.56
N GLU A 765 -25.71 55.27 40.90
CA GLU A 765 -26.59 56.39 41.31
C GLU A 765 -27.62 56.80 40.21
N SER A 766 -27.22 57.65 39.25
CA SER A 766 -28.01 58.47 38.31
C SER A 766 -27.45 58.37 36.87
N GLU A 767 -28.09 58.66 35.73
CA GLU A 767 -29.47 59.00 35.27
C GLU A 767 -29.49 58.87 33.69
N GLN A 768 -30.52 59.12 32.85
CA GLN A 768 -31.89 59.66 32.98
C GLN A 768 -32.86 59.16 31.87
N ILE A 769 -34.12 59.60 32.00
CA ILE A 769 -35.21 59.94 31.03
C ILE A 769 -34.77 60.17 29.55
N SER A 770 -35.51 59.84 28.47
CA SER A 770 -36.72 59.01 28.17
C SER A 770 -36.75 58.74 26.61
N GLN A 771 -37.80 58.67 25.76
CA GLN A 771 -39.28 58.81 25.84
C GLN A 771 -40.03 58.25 24.58
N GLN A 772 -41.03 57.37 24.81
CA GLN A 772 -42.38 57.28 24.16
C GLN A 772 -42.66 57.07 22.64
N LEU A 773 -43.83 56.45 22.38
CA LEU A 773 -44.71 56.43 21.16
C LEU A 773 -44.12 55.75 19.88
N SER A 774 -44.66 54.62 19.37
CA SER A 774 -45.93 54.39 18.61
C SER A 774 -45.92 55.01 17.19
N SER A 775 -46.42 54.39 16.10
CA SER A 775 -47.53 53.43 15.97
C SER A 775 -47.67 52.88 14.52
N SER A 776 -48.45 51.79 14.30
CA SER A 776 -49.26 51.50 13.07
C SER A 776 -48.55 51.30 11.69
N GLN A 777 -49.13 50.74 10.60
CA GLN A 777 -50.22 49.75 10.43
C GLN A 777 -50.13 49.02 9.05
N LEU A 778 -50.52 47.74 9.04
CA LEU A 778 -51.28 46.99 8.01
C LEU A 778 -51.33 47.38 6.50
N SER A 779 -51.13 46.34 5.66
CA SER A 779 -51.82 46.07 4.37
C SER A 779 -51.39 46.90 3.12
N ARG A 780 -51.71 46.57 1.84
CA ARG A 780 -52.51 45.47 1.20
C ARG A 780 -52.21 45.39 -0.33
N GLN A 781 -52.30 44.18 -0.94
CA GLN A 781 -52.53 43.90 -2.39
C GLN A 781 -51.48 44.47 -3.41
N SER A 782 -51.33 44.03 -4.67
CA SER A 782 -52.00 43.06 -5.60
C SER A 782 -50.89 42.45 -6.52
N SER A 783 -50.80 41.15 -6.88
CA SER A 783 -51.62 40.31 -7.82
C SER A 783 -51.85 40.99 -9.19
N GLN A 784 -51.39 40.51 -10.35
CA GLN A 784 -51.44 39.18 -11.02
C GLN A 784 -50.28 39.06 -12.07
N THR A 785 -49.96 38.01 -12.85
CA THR A 785 -50.40 36.60 -13.12
C THR A 785 -49.15 35.79 -13.59
N ALA A 786 -49.06 34.45 -13.58
CA ALA A 786 -49.49 33.40 -14.56
C ALA A 786 -49.06 33.63 -16.03
N ILE A 787 -48.64 32.65 -16.85
CA ILE A 787 -48.83 31.17 -16.95
C ILE A 787 -47.49 30.54 -17.47
N GLY A 788 -47.10 29.26 -17.35
CA GLY A 788 -47.65 28.04 -16.71
C GLY A 788 -47.41 26.76 -17.56
N ASP A 789 -46.77 25.73 -16.99
CA ASP A 789 -46.62 24.32 -17.45
C ASP A 789 -45.98 24.06 -18.85
N GLY A 790 -45.48 22.86 -19.23
CA GLY A 790 -45.24 21.58 -18.54
C GLY A 790 -45.05 20.40 -19.55
N GLN A 791 -44.49 19.25 -19.12
CA GLN A 791 -44.42 17.94 -19.86
C GLN A 791 -43.51 17.86 -21.12
N THR A 792 -43.19 16.68 -21.71
CA THR A 792 -42.31 15.58 -21.21
C THR A 792 -41.75 14.66 -22.34
N TYR A 793 -40.56 14.05 -22.12
CA TYR A 793 -40.07 12.74 -22.67
C TYR A 793 -39.59 12.57 -24.14
N VAL A 794 -38.85 11.44 -24.38
CA VAL A 794 -38.43 10.80 -25.67
C VAL A 794 -37.27 11.49 -26.44
N ASN A 795 -36.21 10.84 -27.02
CA ASN A 795 -35.60 9.49 -26.94
C ASN A 795 -34.07 9.59 -27.20
N PRO A 796 -33.24 8.54 -26.95
CA PRO A 796 -31.84 8.49 -27.38
C PRO A 796 -31.63 7.82 -28.75
N LEU A 797 -30.38 7.85 -29.25
CA LEU A 797 -29.85 7.30 -30.53
C LEU A 797 -30.09 8.16 -31.79
N LEU A 798 -29.09 8.97 -32.15
CA LEU A 798 -28.69 9.57 -33.45
C LEU A 798 -27.59 10.60 -33.06
N LEU A 799 -26.40 10.76 -33.66
CA LEU A 799 -25.70 10.15 -34.81
C LEU A 799 -24.18 9.97 -34.50
N ARG A 800 -23.41 9.43 -35.45
CA ARG A 800 -21.93 9.31 -35.39
C ARG A 800 -21.24 10.30 -36.35
N HIS A 801 -19.91 10.38 -36.20
CA HIS A 801 -18.88 10.92 -37.11
C HIS A 801 -18.61 12.45 -37.10
N PRO A 802 -17.33 12.86 -37.25
CA PRO A 802 -16.91 14.25 -37.42
C PRO A 802 -16.87 14.67 -38.91
N PRO A 803 -16.79 15.98 -39.20
CA PRO A 803 -16.47 16.49 -40.53
C PRO A 803 -14.94 16.52 -40.78
N ASP A 804 -14.55 16.34 -42.04
CA ASP A 804 -13.19 16.46 -42.58
C ASP A 804 -13.14 17.62 -43.62
N SER A 805 -11.93 18.00 -44.07
CA SER A 805 -11.63 18.97 -45.17
C SER A 805 -11.97 20.45 -44.89
N THR A 806 -11.29 21.51 -45.38
CA THR A 806 -10.04 21.77 -46.18
C THR A 806 -9.76 23.30 -46.07
N ASP A 807 -8.71 23.99 -46.56
CA ASP A 807 -7.56 23.70 -47.47
C ASP A 807 -6.33 24.62 -47.11
N ILE A 808 -5.61 25.13 -48.13
CA ILE A 808 -4.63 26.25 -48.18
C ILE A 808 -3.16 25.89 -47.88
N THR A 809 -2.60 25.16 -48.85
CA THR A 809 -1.36 25.48 -49.63
C THR A 809 -0.16 26.20 -48.99
N GLU A 810 0.99 25.51 -49.06
CA GLU A 810 2.34 25.95 -49.55
C GLU A 810 3.04 27.22 -49.01
N ILE A 811 4.34 27.10 -48.65
CA ILE A 811 5.48 27.70 -49.42
C ILE A 811 6.88 27.31 -48.88
N GLU A 812 7.78 26.97 -49.82
CA GLU A 812 9.26 26.96 -49.83
C GLU A 812 10.17 26.13 -48.90
N GLN A 813 11.42 25.99 -49.37
CA GLN A 813 12.54 25.18 -48.89
C GLN A 813 13.78 26.08 -48.61
N ARG A 814 14.71 25.60 -47.77
CA ARG A 814 16.18 25.86 -47.79
C ARG A 814 16.84 24.91 -46.77
N VAL A 815 17.61 23.89 -47.17
CA VAL A 815 18.99 23.88 -47.71
C VAL A 815 20.06 24.13 -46.63
N LEU A 816 21.05 23.22 -46.56
CA LEU A 816 22.19 23.18 -45.62
C LEU A 816 23.27 24.22 -45.98
N PRO A 817 24.26 24.46 -45.09
CA PRO A 817 25.55 23.80 -45.33
C PRO A 817 26.31 23.30 -44.07
N THR A 818 27.44 22.63 -44.32
CA THR A 818 28.29 21.90 -43.34
C THR A 818 29.60 22.62 -42.99
N ALA A 819 30.08 22.46 -41.74
CA ALA A 819 31.47 22.67 -41.31
C ALA A 819 31.69 21.86 -40.00
N SER A 820 32.45 20.75 -39.94
CA SER A 820 33.92 20.53 -40.08
C SER A 820 34.70 20.69 -38.76
N MET A 821 35.58 19.73 -38.43
CA MET A 821 36.32 19.64 -37.16
C MET A 821 37.47 20.67 -37.04
N PRO A 822 38.09 20.77 -35.84
CA PRO A 822 39.42 20.15 -35.74
C PRO A 822 39.70 19.30 -34.48
N ARG A 823 40.71 18.43 -34.62
CA ARG A 823 41.50 17.68 -33.62
C ARG A 823 42.94 18.28 -33.62
N PRO A 824 43.92 17.82 -32.82
CA PRO A 824 43.90 17.03 -31.58
C PRO A 824 44.78 17.65 -30.45
N ALA A 825 44.85 17.02 -29.26
CA ALA A 825 46.07 17.01 -28.42
C ALA A 825 46.07 15.88 -27.36
N ALA A 826 47.27 15.44 -27.01
CA ALA A 826 47.66 14.61 -25.85
C ALA A 826 49.13 15.01 -25.50
N PRO A 827 49.87 14.41 -24.54
CA PRO A 827 49.52 13.41 -23.51
C PRO A 827 50.00 13.82 -22.09
N LEU A 828 50.01 12.91 -21.10
CA LEU A 828 51.22 12.50 -20.36
C LEU A 828 50.95 11.42 -19.28
N LYS A 829 52.03 10.79 -18.77
CA LYS A 829 52.05 9.74 -17.74
C LYS A 829 52.87 10.18 -16.53
N ARG A 830 52.51 9.73 -15.32
CA ARG A 830 53.37 9.41 -14.15
C ARG A 830 52.58 8.39 -13.29
N SER A 831 52.98 7.15 -12.98
CA SER A 831 54.24 6.48 -12.60
C SER A 831 54.41 6.35 -11.08
N LEU A 832 54.51 5.09 -10.60
CA LEU A 832 55.18 4.55 -9.37
C LEU A 832 55.19 5.38 -8.06
N GLY A 833 54.99 4.79 -6.87
CA GLY A 833 54.80 3.39 -6.49
C GLY A 833 55.32 3.11 -5.06
N SER A 834 55.14 1.89 -4.53
CA SER A 834 55.62 1.40 -3.21
C SER A 834 55.04 2.11 -1.97
N LEU A 835 54.39 1.41 -1.04
CA LEU A 835 55.09 0.60 -0.04
C LEU A 835 54.57 -0.86 0.06
N LEU A 836 55.31 -1.71 0.80
CA LEU A 836 55.21 -3.18 0.73
C LEU A 836 55.46 -3.86 2.09
N MET A 837 55.02 -5.13 2.24
CA MET A 837 55.22 -6.05 3.39
C MET A 837 54.45 -5.63 4.68
N SER A 838 54.11 -6.48 5.66
CA SER A 838 54.45 -7.88 6.03
C SER A 838 53.31 -8.48 6.90
N THR A 839 53.02 -9.78 7.08
CA THR A 839 53.10 -11.06 6.29
C THR A 839 52.16 -12.11 6.99
N SER A 840 52.03 -13.33 6.42
CA SER A 840 51.88 -14.67 7.10
C SER A 840 50.87 -14.92 8.25
N LYS A 841 49.92 -15.88 8.14
CA LYS A 841 50.00 -17.37 8.39
C LYS A 841 50.25 -17.74 9.89
N SER A 842 49.66 -18.78 10.52
CA SER A 842 48.79 -19.90 10.05
C SER A 842 48.08 -20.68 11.20
N ALA A 843 46.92 -21.31 10.90
CA ALA A 843 46.43 -22.67 11.28
C ALA A 843 46.09 -23.14 12.74
N MET A 844 45.03 -23.98 12.83
CA MET A 844 44.58 -24.89 13.92
C MET A 844 44.11 -24.23 15.25
N VAL A 845 43.34 -24.83 16.18
CA VAL A 845 42.92 -26.23 16.49
C VAL A 845 41.39 -26.30 16.81
N ASP A 846 40.82 -27.52 16.87
CA ASP A 846 39.45 -27.93 17.29
C ASP A 846 39.07 -27.71 18.79
N VAL A 847 37.91 -28.28 19.18
CA VAL A 847 37.37 -28.53 20.54
C VAL A 847 36.51 -27.36 21.09
N THR A 848 35.19 -27.51 21.23
CA THR A 848 34.48 -28.39 22.20
C THR A 848 33.11 -28.87 21.70
N SER A 849 32.69 -30.05 22.16
CA SER A 849 31.28 -30.51 22.11
C SER A 849 30.83 -30.96 23.50
N SER A 850 29.58 -30.67 23.89
CA SER A 850 28.84 -31.35 24.98
C SER A 850 27.42 -30.79 25.15
N ILE A 851 26.58 -31.55 25.84
CA ILE A 851 25.19 -31.24 26.27
C ILE A 851 24.18 -31.10 25.10
N ALA A 852 23.74 -32.25 24.60
CA ALA A 852 22.40 -32.42 24.06
C ALA A 852 21.76 -33.67 24.68
N ARG A 853 20.54 -33.54 25.21
CA ARG A 853 19.66 -34.66 25.58
C ARG A 853 18.24 -34.32 25.12
N PRO A 854 17.59 -35.14 24.30
CA PRO A 854 16.22 -34.89 23.85
C PRO A 854 15.19 -35.30 24.91
N PHE A 855 14.01 -34.66 24.86
CA PHE A 855 12.80 -35.22 25.47
C PHE A 855 12.46 -36.54 24.76
N THR A 856 12.03 -37.55 25.52
CA THR A 856 11.67 -38.88 24.97
C THR A 856 10.26 -39.27 25.38
N ALA A 857 9.43 -39.64 24.40
CA ALA A 857 8.09 -40.16 24.62
C ALA A 857 8.11 -41.67 24.90
N PRO A 858 7.07 -42.25 25.54
CA PRO A 858 7.01 -43.68 25.83
C PRO A 858 6.95 -44.57 24.57
N LYS A 859 7.50 -45.78 24.68
CA LYS A 859 7.47 -46.79 23.60
C LYS A 859 6.14 -47.56 23.60
N MET A 860 5.64 -47.88 22.41
CA MET A 860 4.81 -49.08 22.20
C MET A 860 5.62 -50.13 21.43
N MET A 861 5.17 -51.39 21.48
CA MET A 861 5.97 -52.56 21.06
C MET A 861 5.76 -52.91 19.58
N ASN A 862 6.85 -53.28 18.89
CA ASN A 862 6.77 -53.92 17.59
C ASN A 862 6.37 -55.41 17.72
N SER A 863 5.72 -55.92 16.68
CA SER A 863 5.76 -57.35 16.31
C SER A 863 6.12 -57.47 14.82
N VAL A 864 6.52 -58.66 14.36
CA VAL A 864 7.25 -58.87 13.11
C VAL A 864 6.45 -59.72 12.12
N GLY A 865 6.50 -59.37 10.83
CA GLY A 865 5.98 -60.15 9.70
C GLY A 865 6.87 -59.92 8.46
N SER A 866 6.95 -60.88 7.55
CA SER A 866 7.93 -60.92 6.46
C SER A 866 7.33 -61.45 5.14
N ALA A 867 8.17 -61.43 4.09
CA ALA A 867 8.10 -62.17 2.82
C ALA A 867 7.48 -61.49 1.56
N ASP A 868 8.37 -61.34 0.56
CA ASP A 868 8.27 -61.72 -0.85
C ASP A 868 7.26 -61.09 -1.84
N GLY A 869 7.76 -60.89 -3.08
CA GLY A 869 6.98 -60.47 -4.25
C GLY A 869 7.84 -59.85 -5.35
N ALA A 870 8.37 -60.66 -6.28
CA ALA A 870 9.27 -60.19 -7.35
C ALA A 870 8.75 -60.53 -8.77
N ILE A 871 8.70 -59.52 -9.65
CA ILE A 871 8.40 -59.62 -11.10
C ILE A 871 9.30 -58.55 -11.77
N VAL A 872 10.46 -58.87 -12.36
CA VAL A 872 10.72 -59.54 -13.65
C VAL A 872 10.29 -58.70 -14.86
N VAL A 873 11.26 -58.35 -15.71
CA VAL A 873 11.10 -57.59 -16.97
C VAL A 873 11.22 -58.55 -18.16
N SER A 874 10.52 -58.28 -19.26
CA SER A 874 10.60 -59.04 -20.52
C SER A 874 10.96 -58.15 -21.72
N ASN A 875 11.42 -58.77 -22.81
CA ASN A 875 12.18 -58.13 -23.90
C ASN A 875 11.34 -57.87 -25.18
N GLY A 876 11.85 -56.99 -26.05
CA GLY A 876 11.41 -56.81 -27.44
C GLY A 876 10.57 -55.54 -27.67
N ASP A 877 10.72 -54.78 -28.74
CA ASP A 877 11.51 -55.04 -29.95
C ASP A 877 11.93 -53.75 -30.69
N ALA A 878 12.92 -53.82 -31.59
CA ALA A 878 13.55 -52.65 -32.20
C ALA A 878 13.26 -52.47 -33.71
N ARG A 879 12.13 -51.85 -34.06
CA ARG A 879 11.81 -51.38 -35.44
C ARG A 879 10.88 -50.16 -35.43
N SER A 880 11.27 -49.07 -36.12
CA SER A 880 10.42 -47.96 -36.66
C SER A 880 11.04 -46.55 -36.55
N TRP A 881 12.26 -46.34 -37.05
CA TRP A 881 12.78 -44.98 -37.31
C TRP A 881 12.41 -44.41 -38.69
N GLN A 882 11.90 -45.26 -39.60
CA GLN A 882 11.46 -44.84 -40.95
C GLN A 882 9.97 -44.46 -41.01
N SER A 883 9.08 -45.15 -40.28
CA SER A 883 7.64 -44.84 -40.30
C SER A 883 7.31 -43.45 -39.72
N ALA A 884 8.09 -43.01 -38.73
CA ALA A 884 8.01 -41.64 -38.19
C ALA A 884 8.27 -40.54 -39.24
N LYS A 885 8.98 -40.85 -40.34
CA LYS A 885 9.28 -39.89 -41.41
C LYS A 885 8.11 -39.72 -42.39
N GLN A 886 7.23 -40.71 -42.52
CA GLN A 886 6.02 -40.62 -43.36
C GLN A 886 4.83 -39.99 -42.61
N GLN A 887 4.69 -40.26 -41.30
CA GLN A 887 3.58 -39.72 -40.50
C GLN A 887 3.59 -38.19 -40.31
N PHE A 888 4.68 -37.50 -40.65
CA PHE A 888 4.74 -36.03 -40.64
C PHE A 888 4.33 -35.40 -41.99
N ALA A 889 4.46 -36.12 -43.10
CA ALA A 889 4.05 -35.64 -44.43
C ALA A 889 2.52 -35.62 -44.59
N ALA A 890 1.83 -36.62 -44.04
CA ALA A 890 0.37 -36.78 -44.13
C ALA A 890 -0.44 -35.86 -43.19
N LYS A 891 0.06 -34.65 -42.88
CA LYS A 891 -0.58 -33.74 -41.90
C LYS A 891 -0.73 -32.28 -42.35
N HIS A 892 -0.50 -31.99 -43.63
CA HIS A 892 -0.64 -30.65 -44.23
C HIS A 892 -1.58 -30.62 -45.45
N GLU A 893 -2.62 -31.47 -45.47
CA GLU A 893 -3.73 -31.40 -46.44
C GLU A 893 -5.08 -31.15 -45.75
N SER A 894 -5.25 -29.94 -45.20
CA SER A 894 -6.56 -29.38 -44.86
C SER A 894 -6.45 -27.85 -44.77
N GLY A 895 -6.78 -27.15 -45.85
CA GLY A 895 -6.68 -25.69 -45.91
C GLY A 895 -7.81 -24.97 -45.17
N ASN A 896 -7.47 -23.90 -44.45
CA ASN A 896 -8.37 -22.78 -44.17
C ASN A 896 -7.51 -21.52 -43.90
N ASP A 897 -7.95 -20.35 -44.37
CA ASP A 897 -7.06 -19.20 -44.60
C ASP A 897 -6.80 -18.31 -43.37
N ASP A 898 -5.54 -18.24 -42.91
CA ASP A 898 -4.99 -17.12 -42.11
C ASP A 898 -3.43 -17.07 -42.15
N ASN A 899 -2.84 -17.49 -43.28
CA ASN A 899 -1.50 -18.12 -43.31
C ASN A 899 -0.28 -17.21 -43.58
N ASP A 900 -0.38 -15.88 -43.41
CA ASP A 900 0.74 -14.94 -43.73
C ASP A 900 1.51 -14.41 -42.50
N LYS A 901 1.36 -15.06 -41.34
CA LYS A 901 2.09 -14.74 -40.08
C LYS A 901 2.99 -15.87 -39.58
N THR A 902 2.99 -17.01 -40.29
CA THR A 902 3.59 -18.30 -39.91
C THR A 902 4.94 -18.55 -40.57
N SER A 903 5.02 -18.44 -41.90
CA SER A 903 6.16 -18.97 -42.69
C SER A 903 7.54 -18.44 -42.30
N ALA A 904 7.66 -17.16 -41.91
CA ALA A 904 8.93 -16.59 -41.46
C ALA A 904 9.45 -17.21 -40.13
N ALA A 905 8.59 -17.86 -39.32
CA ALA A 905 8.99 -18.52 -38.09
C ALA A 905 9.55 -19.94 -38.31
N GLU A 906 9.29 -20.54 -39.47
CA GLU A 906 9.70 -21.90 -39.84
C GLU A 906 11.10 -21.97 -40.45
N PHE A 907 11.60 -20.85 -40.99
CA PHE A 907 12.94 -20.74 -41.59
C PHE A 907 14.08 -21.41 -40.79
N PRO A 908 14.20 -21.29 -39.45
CA PRO A 908 15.27 -21.96 -38.70
C PRO A 908 15.07 -23.47 -38.53
N ALA A 909 13.89 -24.02 -38.82
CA ALA A 909 13.66 -25.45 -38.92
C ALA A 909 14.07 -25.94 -40.31
N VAL A 910 13.52 -25.33 -41.37
CA VAL A 910 13.87 -25.63 -42.78
C VAL A 910 15.39 -25.58 -42.98
N ALA A 911 16.05 -24.48 -42.55
CA ALA A 911 17.49 -24.32 -42.67
C ALA A 911 18.31 -25.47 -42.04
N ARG A 912 17.87 -26.02 -40.90
CA ARG A 912 18.57 -27.13 -40.21
C ARG A 912 18.19 -28.53 -40.72
N ASN A 913 17.09 -28.64 -41.47
CA ASN A 913 16.66 -29.88 -42.09
C ASN A 913 17.26 -30.05 -43.49
N VAL A 914 17.55 -28.94 -44.16
CA VAL A 914 17.94 -28.88 -45.58
C VAL A 914 19.44 -28.63 -45.77
N LEU A 915 20.05 -27.70 -45.01
CA LEU A 915 21.50 -27.46 -45.09
C LEU A 915 22.28 -28.35 -44.13
N GLN A 916 23.53 -28.66 -44.53
CA GLN A 916 24.47 -29.37 -43.67
C GLN A 916 24.83 -28.54 -42.42
N PRO A 917 25.18 -29.17 -41.28
CA PRO A 917 25.50 -28.48 -40.04
C PRO A 917 26.52 -27.32 -40.11
N PRO A 918 27.62 -27.38 -40.90
CA PRO A 918 28.57 -26.26 -41.01
C PRO A 918 28.10 -25.11 -41.92
N ASP A 919 27.01 -25.29 -42.66
CA ASP A 919 26.51 -24.32 -43.64
C ASP A 919 25.38 -23.43 -43.09
N VAL A 920 24.60 -23.95 -42.13
CA VAL A 920 23.62 -23.15 -41.38
C VAL A 920 24.25 -21.89 -40.72
N PRO A 921 25.44 -21.95 -40.09
CA PRO A 921 26.13 -20.76 -39.60
C PRO A 921 26.58 -19.79 -40.70
N LYS A 922 26.97 -20.29 -41.88
CA LYS A 922 27.40 -19.45 -43.02
C LYS A 922 26.22 -18.63 -43.57
N LEU A 923 25.08 -19.27 -43.78
CA LEU A 923 23.84 -18.60 -44.19
C LEU A 923 23.47 -17.46 -43.23
N TYR A 924 23.51 -17.70 -41.92
CA TYR A 924 23.27 -16.66 -40.92
C TYR A 924 24.41 -15.63 -40.80
N GLY A 925 25.61 -15.92 -41.31
CA GLY A 925 26.69 -14.95 -41.50
C GLY A 925 26.34 -13.95 -42.61
N PHE A 926 26.03 -14.45 -43.81
CA PHE A 926 25.66 -13.61 -44.95
C PHE A 926 24.41 -12.75 -44.66
N ILE A 927 23.36 -13.32 -44.03
CA ILE A 927 22.15 -12.57 -43.62
C ILE A 927 22.49 -11.41 -42.65
N ARG A 928 23.54 -11.55 -41.82
CA ARG A 928 24.01 -10.44 -40.96
C ARG A 928 24.78 -9.39 -41.74
N GLN A 929 25.62 -9.78 -42.70
CA GLN A 929 26.35 -8.86 -43.59
C GLN A 929 25.39 -8.00 -44.41
N LEU A 930 24.38 -8.62 -45.06
CA LEU A 930 23.30 -7.90 -45.76
C LEU A 930 22.61 -6.88 -44.87
N ARG A 931 22.28 -7.24 -43.62
CA ARG A 931 21.63 -6.34 -42.66
C ARG A 931 22.57 -5.25 -42.11
N ALA A 932 23.88 -5.48 -42.07
CA ALA A 932 24.86 -4.48 -41.70
C ALA A 932 25.20 -3.51 -42.85
N GLY A 933 24.92 -3.90 -44.10
CA GLY A 933 25.37 -3.20 -45.31
C GLY A 933 26.84 -3.48 -45.67
N GLU A 934 27.43 -4.51 -45.06
CA GLU A 934 28.83 -4.94 -45.28
C GLU A 934 28.88 -5.94 -46.44
N ASP A 935 29.81 -5.74 -47.39
CA ASP A 935 30.12 -6.63 -48.52
C ASP A 935 28.89 -7.24 -49.25
N VAL A 936 27.87 -6.41 -49.47
CA VAL A 936 26.51 -6.82 -49.87
C VAL A 936 26.50 -7.76 -51.08
N GLU A 937 27.23 -7.47 -52.15
CA GLU A 937 27.27 -8.32 -53.36
C GLU A 937 27.91 -9.69 -53.09
N ALA A 938 28.97 -9.75 -52.28
CA ALA A 938 29.61 -11.00 -51.89
C ALA A 938 28.69 -11.83 -50.96
N ALA A 939 27.90 -11.17 -50.11
CA ALA A 939 26.90 -11.82 -49.28
C ALA A 939 25.69 -12.33 -50.11
N LEU A 940 25.21 -11.57 -51.11
CA LEU A 940 24.14 -12.00 -52.02
C LEU A 940 24.58 -13.21 -52.86
N SER A 941 25.74 -13.13 -53.52
CA SER A 941 26.30 -14.26 -54.27
C SER A 941 26.63 -15.44 -53.35
N GLY A 942 27.11 -15.18 -52.13
CA GLY A 942 27.35 -16.21 -51.11
C GLY A 942 26.09 -17.00 -50.75
N ILE A 943 24.94 -16.34 -50.58
CA ILE A 943 23.65 -17.00 -50.36
C ILE A 943 23.18 -17.74 -51.60
N CYS A 944 23.22 -17.12 -52.78
CA CYS A 944 22.77 -17.75 -54.03
C CYS A 944 23.57 -19.03 -54.34
N ASN A 945 24.89 -19.03 -54.11
CA ASN A 945 25.71 -20.23 -54.28
C ASN A 945 25.45 -21.30 -53.20
N LEU A 946 25.10 -20.91 -51.98
CA LEU A 946 24.76 -21.85 -50.89
C LEU A 946 23.37 -22.49 -51.05
N LEU A 947 22.44 -21.79 -51.70
CA LEU A 947 21.06 -22.22 -51.95
C LEU A 947 20.82 -22.74 -53.38
N ARG A 948 21.90 -23.02 -54.14
CA ARG A 948 21.85 -23.49 -55.54
C ARG A 948 21.36 -24.95 -55.69
N ASP A 949 21.44 -25.75 -54.63
CA ASP A 949 20.95 -27.14 -54.63
C ASP A 949 19.41 -27.17 -54.73
N PRO A 950 18.79 -27.99 -55.61
CA PRO A 950 17.33 -28.12 -55.68
C PRO A 950 16.64 -28.45 -54.35
N ALA A 951 17.32 -29.15 -53.42
CA ALA A 951 16.80 -29.39 -52.07
C ALA A 951 16.63 -28.09 -51.26
N CYS A 952 17.40 -27.04 -51.57
CA CYS A 952 17.32 -25.72 -50.96
C CYS A 952 16.15 -24.85 -51.46
N LYS A 953 15.34 -25.31 -52.43
CA LYS A 953 14.26 -24.51 -53.04
C LYS A 953 13.25 -23.95 -52.01
N GLU A 954 12.85 -24.72 -51.01
CA GLU A 954 11.98 -24.24 -49.92
C GLU A 954 12.63 -23.10 -49.11
N LEU A 955 13.95 -23.21 -48.86
CA LEU A 955 14.72 -22.23 -48.10
C LEU A 955 15.02 -20.96 -48.91
N LEU A 956 15.18 -21.11 -50.23
CA LEU A 956 15.32 -20.04 -51.21
C LEU A 956 14.04 -19.22 -51.33
N ASP A 957 12.88 -19.88 -51.46
CA ASP A 957 11.57 -19.22 -51.58
C ASP A 957 11.14 -18.51 -50.28
N LEU A 958 11.70 -18.90 -49.12
CA LEU A 958 11.53 -18.20 -47.86
C LEU A 958 12.45 -16.98 -47.68
N MET A 959 13.52 -16.81 -48.46
CA MET A 959 14.46 -15.67 -48.32
C MET A 959 13.78 -14.29 -48.45
N PRO A 960 12.89 -14.04 -49.43
CA PRO A 960 12.15 -12.79 -49.54
C PRO A 960 11.35 -12.41 -48.28
N LYS A 961 10.88 -13.39 -47.50
CA LYS A 961 10.13 -13.18 -46.25
C LYS A 961 11.03 -12.96 -45.01
N VAL A 962 12.36 -13.05 -45.16
CA VAL A 962 13.36 -12.84 -44.09
C VAL A 962 14.14 -11.53 -44.29
N LEU A 963 14.33 -11.10 -45.54
CA LEU A 963 14.97 -9.83 -45.92
C LEU A 963 13.95 -8.67 -45.94
N ASN A 964 14.43 -7.42 -46.05
CA ASN A 964 13.58 -6.23 -45.98
C ASN A 964 13.76 -5.28 -47.18
N GLY A 965 12.66 -4.95 -47.86
CA GLY A 965 12.59 -3.95 -48.93
C GLY A 965 13.73 -4.10 -49.96
N VAL A 966 14.54 -3.05 -50.11
CA VAL A 966 15.68 -2.97 -51.03
C VAL A 966 16.63 -4.18 -50.98
N MET A 967 16.80 -4.85 -49.83
CA MET A 967 17.64 -6.06 -49.73
C MET A 967 16.92 -7.33 -50.16
N CYS A 968 15.59 -7.37 -50.13
CA CYS A 968 14.78 -8.41 -50.77
C CYS A 968 14.81 -8.24 -52.30
N ASP A 969 14.62 -7.02 -52.80
CA ASP A 969 14.59 -6.71 -54.23
C ASP A 969 15.93 -7.11 -54.90
N ARG A 970 17.06 -6.66 -54.34
CA ARG A 970 18.41 -7.03 -54.80
C ARG A 970 18.72 -8.52 -54.65
N PHE A 971 18.11 -9.22 -53.69
CA PHE A 971 18.26 -10.67 -53.59
C PHE A 971 17.51 -11.39 -54.71
N ILE A 972 16.31 -10.94 -55.09
CA ILE A 972 15.55 -11.50 -56.22
C ILE A 972 16.27 -11.27 -57.55
N GLU A 973 16.93 -10.11 -57.71
CA GLU A 973 17.79 -9.83 -58.86
C GLU A 973 19.04 -10.72 -58.86
N ALA A 974 19.80 -10.77 -57.76
CA ALA A 974 21.00 -11.61 -57.67
C ALA A 974 20.70 -13.11 -57.86
N ALA A 975 19.55 -13.60 -57.35
CA ALA A 975 19.12 -14.98 -57.56
C ALA A 975 18.83 -15.27 -59.05
N ARG A 976 18.13 -14.36 -59.73
CA ARG A 976 17.88 -14.45 -61.18
C ARG A 976 19.19 -14.51 -61.98
N ASP A 977 20.15 -13.66 -61.65
CA ASP A 977 21.46 -13.60 -62.31
C ASP A 977 22.33 -14.85 -62.04
N HIS A 978 22.08 -15.55 -60.92
CA HIS A 978 22.69 -16.85 -60.61
C HIS A 978 21.93 -18.05 -61.21
N GLY A 979 20.86 -17.81 -61.97
CA GLY A 979 20.03 -18.84 -62.62
C GLY A 979 19.03 -19.54 -61.68
N LEU A 980 18.62 -18.88 -60.59
CA LEU A 980 17.71 -19.43 -59.58
C LEU A 980 16.33 -18.75 -59.65
N GLU A 981 15.29 -19.55 -59.90
CA GLU A 981 13.91 -19.09 -59.78
C GLU A 981 13.51 -18.97 -58.31
N VAL A 982 12.96 -17.82 -57.92
CA VAL A 982 12.43 -17.56 -56.56
C VAL A 982 10.92 -17.35 -56.65
N SER A 983 10.15 -18.13 -55.89
CA SER A 983 8.68 -18.18 -55.96
C SER A 983 8.04 -17.02 -55.19
N VAL A 984 8.11 -15.80 -55.76
CA VAL A 984 7.48 -14.61 -55.17
C VAL A 984 5.95 -14.67 -55.35
N GLY A 985 5.22 -14.67 -54.24
CA GLY A 985 3.75 -14.78 -54.25
C GLY A 985 3.05 -13.64 -55.01
N SER A 986 1.93 -13.96 -55.67
CA SER A 986 1.23 -13.10 -56.63
C SER A 986 0.41 -11.98 -55.96
N SER A 987 1.09 -10.99 -55.40
CA SER A 987 0.47 -9.76 -54.84
C SER A 987 1.31 -8.49 -55.11
N ALA A 988 2.00 -8.44 -56.25
CA ALA A 988 3.00 -7.40 -56.55
C ALA A 988 2.93 -6.87 -58.01
N GLN A 989 1.73 -6.50 -58.48
CA GLN A 989 1.55 -5.67 -59.67
C GLN A 989 0.44 -4.64 -59.45
N GLY A 990 0.78 -3.35 -59.54
CA GLY A 990 -0.21 -2.26 -59.66
C GLY A 990 -0.16 -1.17 -58.57
N SER A 991 0.21 0.05 -58.99
CA SER A 991 0.02 1.35 -58.31
C SER A 991 0.86 1.65 -57.04
N SER A 992 1.22 2.92 -56.89
CA SER A 992 2.10 3.43 -55.82
C SER A 992 1.28 3.98 -54.65
N ALA A 993 1.39 3.33 -53.48
CA ALA A 993 0.90 3.85 -52.22
C ALA A 993 2.01 3.74 -51.15
N ARG A 994 2.30 4.86 -50.47
CA ARG A 994 3.50 5.01 -49.63
C ARG A 994 3.29 4.39 -48.23
N ALA A 995 3.46 3.08 -48.13
CA ALA A 995 3.39 2.35 -46.86
C ALA A 995 4.35 2.95 -45.80
N GLN A 996 3.85 3.18 -44.59
CA GLN A 996 4.68 3.61 -43.47
C GLN A 996 5.62 2.48 -43.02
N PRO A 997 6.83 2.80 -42.52
CA PRO A 997 7.76 1.77 -42.04
C PRO A 997 7.17 1.07 -40.81
N THR A 998 6.81 -0.21 -40.96
CA THR A 998 6.34 -1.06 -39.87
C THR A 998 7.42 -1.20 -38.79
N ASP A 999 7.02 -1.05 -37.52
CA ASP A 999 7.95 -0.93 -36.40
C ASP A 999 8.91 -2.14 -36.24
N MET A 1000 10.14 -1.82 -35.83
CA MET A 1000 11.32 -2.68 -35.89
C MET A 1000 11.24 -3.86 -34.92
N SER A 1001 10.74 -5.00 -35.41
CA SER A 1001 10.74 -6.28 -34.70
C SER A 1001 11.31 -7.39 -35.59
N THR A 1002 12.63 -7.51 -35.62
CA THR A 1002 13.31 -8.34 -36.63
C THR A 1002 13.26 -9.83 -36.33
N PHE A 1003 13.41 -10.65 -37.37
CA PHE A 1003 13.33 -12.11 -37.36
C PHE A 1003 14.05 -12.78 -36.16
N PHE A 1004 15.29 -12.39 -35.87
CA PHE A 1004 16.06 -12.92 -34.73
C PHE A 1004 15.49 -12.53 -33.35
N GLU A 1005 14.86 -11.36 -33.22
CA GLU A 1005 14.26 -10.90 -31.96
C GLU A 1005 12.98 -11.68 -31.66
N ARG A 1006 12.18 -11.98 -32.69
CA ARG A 1006 10.99 -12.85 -32.60
C ARG A 1006 11.39 -14.26 -32.14
N LEU A 1007 12.52 -14.79 -32.63
CA LEU A 1007 13.08 -16.07 -32.19
C LEU A 1007 13.59 -16.05 -30.74
N GLN A 1008 14.27 -14.98 -30.32
CA GLN A 1008 14.72 -14.82 -28.94
C GLN A 1008 13.55 -14.73 -27.95
N GLN A 1009 12.44 -14.08 -28.33
CA GLN A 1009 11.22 -14.02 -27.51
C GLN A 1009 10.60 -15.40 -27.29
N LYS A 1010 10.58 -16.29 -28.30
CA LYS A 1010 9.96 -17.63 -28.17
C LYS A 1010 10.79 -18.54 -27.25
N LYS A 1011 12.13 -18.52 -27.32
CA LYS A 1011 13.00 -19.29 -26.38
C LYS A 1011 13.04 -18.73 -24.94
N ARG A 1012 12.70 -17.46 -24.71
CA ARG A 1012 12.52 -16.91 -23.35
C ARG A 1012 11.35 -17.53 -22.56
N LYS A 1013 10.46 -18.32 -23.19
CA LYS A 1013 9.40 -19.08 -22.50
C LYS A 1013 9.84 -20.46 -21.99
N THR A 1014 10.84 -21.12 -22.60
CA THR A 1014 11.19 -22.52 -22.31
C THR A 1014 12.40 -22.74 -21.40
N TYR A 1015 13.18 -21.70 -21.11
CA TYR A 1015 14.17 -21.71 -20.01
C TYR A 1015 13.69 -20.78 -18.89
N ARG A 1016 12.88 -21.31 -17.98
CA ARG A 1016 12.46 -20.63 -16.74
C ARG A 1016 12.67 -21.44 -15.47
N ASP A 1017 13.00 -22.72 -15.58
CA ASP A 1017 13.46 -23.53 -14.46
C ASP A 1017 14.92 -23.20 -14.11
N HIS A 1018 15.24 -23.26 -12.82
CA HIS A 1018 16.55 -22.82 -12.32
C HIS A 1018 17.66 -23.81 -12.66
N VAL A 1019 18.80 -23.29 -13.11
CA VAL A 1019 20.08 -24.02 -13.06
C VAL A 1019 20.77 -23.60 -11.76
N PRO A 1020 20.97 -24.51 -10.78
CA PRO A 1020 21.65 -24.18 -9.53
C PRO A 1020 23.08 -23.67 -9.74
N THR A 1021 23.53 -22.74 -8.89
CA THR A 1021 24.96 -22.48 -8.71
C THR A 1021 25.65 -23.78 -8.29
N ALA A 1022 26.71 -24.17 -9.00
CA ALA A 1022 27.39 -25.47 -8.96
C ALA A 1022 26.73 -26.66 -9.70
N ALA A 1023 25.71 -26.43 -10.54
CA ALA A 1023 25.25 -27.46 -11.48
C ALA A 1023 26.33 -27.79 -12.54
N VAL A 1024 26.52 -29.08 -12.82
CA VAL A 1024 27.40 -29.58 -13.88
C VAL A 1024 26.61 -29.60 -15.18
N VAL A 1025 26.85 -28.63 -16.06
CA VAL A 1025 26.16 -28.52 -17.35
C VAL A 1025 26.88 -29.38 -18.40
N LYS A 1026 26.14 -30.24 -19.11
CA LYS A 1026 26.65 -30.93 -20.29
C LYS A 1026 26.58 -29.99 -21.50
N ASP A 1027 27.66 -29.92 -22.27
CA ASP A 1027 27.83 -29.07 -23.45
C ASP A 1027 27.36 -27.59 -23.29
N PRO A 1028 27.90 -26.84 -22.31
CA PRO A 1028 27.45 -25.47 -22.04
C PRO A 1028 27.81 -24.51 -23.19
N GLN A 1029 26.75 -24.08 -23.90
CA GLN A 1029 26.82 -23.16 -25.03
C GLN A 1029 26.92 -21.70 -24.58
N CYS A 1030 27.73 -20.89 -25.29
CA CYS A 1030 27.85 -19.45 -25.03
C CYS A 1030 26.75 -18.64 -25.71
N PHE A 1031 26.02 -17.79 -24.98
CA PHE A 1031 24.96 -16.93 -25.55
C PHE A 1031 25.42 -15.84 -26.54
N VAL A 1032 26.74 -15.61 -26.71
CA VAL A 1032 27.28 -14.56 -27.60
C VAL A 1032 27.82 -15.14 -28.91
N CYS A 1033 28.73 -16.13 -28.85
CA CYS A 1033 29.29 -16.78 -30.03
C CYS A 1033 28.56 -18.08 -30.46
N TYR A 1034 27.70 -18.64 -29.61
CA TYR A 1034 27.01 -19.92 -29.81
C TYR A 1034 27.93 -21.17 -29.84
N ASP A 1035 29.22 -21.03 -29.52
CA ASP A 1035 30.12 -22.15 -29.31
C ASP A 1035 29.81 -22.93 -28.02
N ILE A 1036 29.94 -24.25 -28.06
CA ILE A 1036 30.02 -25.11 -26.87
C ILE A 1036 31.41 -24.95 -26.26
N THR A 1037 31.51 -24.60 -24.97
CA THR A 1037 32.80 -24.22 -24.36
C THR A 1037 33.14 -25.00 -23.09
N ARG A 1038 34.36 -25.56 -23.03
CA ARG A 1038 34.87 -26.26 -21.83
C ARG A 1038 35.21 -25.31 -20.65
N LYS A 1039 35.13 -23.99 -20.84
CA LYS A 1039 35.31 -22.96 -19.80
C LYS A 1039 34.18 -21.94 -19.88
N ALA A 1040 32.97 -22.42 -19.59
CA ALA A 1040 31.75 -21.64 -19.46
C ALA A 1040 31.69 -20.88 -18.13
N TYR A 1041 31.27 -19.62 -18.16
CA TYR A 1041 31.11 -18.78 -16.97
C TYR A 1041 29.66 -18.29 -16.87
N ALA A 1042 28.99 -18.65 -15.78
CA ALA A 1042 27.69 -18.12 -15.40
C ALA A 1042 27.86 -16.76 -14.71
N SER A 1043 26.97 -15.84 -15.03
CA SER A 1043 26.77 -14.63 -14.24
C SER A 1043 25.71 -14.84 -13.15
N GLN A 1044 25.60 -13.92 -12.19
CA GLN A 1044 24.61 -14.01 -11.09
C GLN A 1044 23.14 -14.12 -11.57
N CYS A 1045 22.86 -13.78 -12.84
CA CYS A 1045 21.55 -13.94 -13.48
C CYS A 1045 21.36 -15.28 -14.22
N GLY A 1046 22.23 -16.28 -13.97
CA GLY A 1046 22.17 -17.63 -14.56
C GLY A 1046 22.69 -17.74 -16.01
N HIS A 1047 22.73 -16.66 -16.78
CA HIS A 1047 23.17 -16.69 -18.18
C HIS A 1047 24.67 -17.00 -18.34
N ILE A 1048 24.96 -17.85 -19.33
CA ILE A 1048 26.25 -18.51 -19.56
C ILE A 1048 26.96 -17.95 -20.81
N CYS A 1049 28.21 -17.52 -20.67
CA CYS A 1049 29.08 -17.22 -21.82
C CYS A 1049 30.49 -17.80 -21.64
N CYS A 1050 31.21 -17.98 -22.76
CA CYS A 1050 32.63 -18.32 -22.72
C CYS A 1050 33.45 -17.15 -22.19
N HIS A 1051 34.56 -17.46 -21.50
CA HIS A 1051 35.47 -16.46 -20.93
C HIS A 1051 35.99 -15.42 -21.96
N PRO A 1052 36.32 -15.78 -23.23
CA PRO A 1052 36.69 -14.80 -24.24
C PRO A 1052 35.59 -13.76 -24.54
N CYS A 1053 34.31 -14.18 -24.62
CA CYS A 1053 33.21 -13.24 -24.86
C CYS A 1053 33.00 -12.28 -23.68
N TRP A 1054 33.06 -12.77 -22.43
CA TRP A 1054 33.00 -11.91 -21.26
C TRP A 1054 34.14 -10.87 -21.26
N LYS A 1055 35.39 -11.29 -21.49
CA LYS A 1055 36.54 -10.37 -21.56
C LYS A 1055 36.48 -9.40 -22.73
N LYS A 1056 35.97 -9.81 -23.89
CA LYS A 1056 35.75 -8.90 -25.02
C LYS A 1056 34.71 -7.84 -24.66
N MET A 1057 33.57 -8.24 -24.12
CA MET A 1057 32.53 -7.30 -23.67
C MET A 1057 33.04 -6.28 -22.65
N GLU A 1058 33.85 -6.69 -21.66
CA GLU A 1058 34.45 -5.76 -20.70
C GLU A 1058 35.40 -4.76 -21.37
N LYS A 1059 36.27 -5.23 -22.28
CA LYS A 1059 37.15 -4.36 -23.08
C LYS A 1059 36.36 -3.40 -23.96
N ASP A 1060 35.24 -3.84 -24.50
CA ASP A 1060 34.32 -3.08 -25.35
C ASP A 1060 33.34 -2.21 -24.51
N GLY A 1061 33.52 -2.13 -23.18
CA GLY A 1061 32.78 -1.24 -22.27
C GLY A 1061 31.43 -1.77 -21.74
N PHE A 1062 31.02 -2.98 -22.12
CA PHE A 1062 29.74 -3.59 -21.74
C PHE A 1062 29.79 -4.25 -20.35
N THR A 1063 29.59 -3.44 -19.31
CA THR A 1063 29.49 -3.86 -17.90
C THR A 1063 28.16 -4.55 -17.52
N SER A 1064 27.52 -5.26 -18.45
CA SER A 1064 26.21 -5.90 -18.23
C SER A 1064 25.99 -7.20 -19.01
N CYS A 1065 25.04 -8.01 -18.53
CA CYS A 1065 24.68 -9.30 -19.14
C CYS A 1065 24.20 -9.13 -20.59
N PRO A 1066 24.69 -9.91 -21.57
CA PRO A 1066 24.32 -9.71 -22.96
C PRO A 1066 22.82 -10.01 -23.20
N VAL A 1067 22.25 -10.95 -22.43
CA VAL A 1067 20.88 -11.48 -22.59
C VAL A 1067 19.81 -10.69 -21.81
N CYS A 1068 20.14 -10.20 -20.61
CA CYS A 1068 19.18 -9.53 -19.72
C CYS A 1068 19.59 -8.13 -19.23
N LYS A 1069 20.74 -7.61 -19.66
CA LYS A 1069 21.27 -6.26 -19.37
C LYS A 1069 21.44 -5.90 -17.88
N ILE A 1070 21.38 -6.87 -16.96
CA ILE A 1070 21.73 -6.69 -15.55
C ILE A 1070 23.23 -6.36 -15.44
N PRO A 1071 23.67 -5.34 -14.68
CA PRO A 1071 25.07 -5.01 -14.49
C PRO A 1071 25.88 -6.17 -13.87
N ILE A 1072 27.11 -6.37 -14.35
CA ILE A 1072 28.01 -7.46 -13.94
C ILE A 1072 29.44 -6.95 -13.83
N LYS A 1073 30.16 -7.41 -12.80
CA LYS A 1073 31.63 -7.38 -12.75
C LYS A 1073 32.19 -8.75 -13.11
N LEU A 1074 33.32 -8.84 -13.83
CA LEU A 1074 33.93 -10.13 -14.17
C LEU A 1074 34.38 -10.93 -12.93
N GLU A 1075 34.73 -10.23 -11.85
CA GLU A 1075 34.99 -10.78 -10.51
C GLU A 1075 33.86 -11.67 -9.97
N GLN A 1076 32.62 -11.43 -10.41
CA GLN A 1076 31.39 -12.07 -9.91
C GLN A 1076 30.91 -13.23 -10.80
N LEU A 1077 31.69 -13.62 -11.81
CA LEU A 1077 31.37 -14.74 -12.70
C LEU A 1077 31.79 -16.07 -12.07
N SER A 1078 30.85 -17.02 -12.01
CA SER A 1078 31.09 -18.38 -11.54
C SER A 1078 31.49 -19.30 -12.70
N LEU A 1079 32.66 -19.94 -12.61
CA LEU A 1079 33.07 -20.97 -13.55
C LEU A 1079 32.15 -22.21 -13.42
N ILE A 1080 31.54 -22.62 -14.52
CA ILE A 1080 30.76 -23.85 -14.61
C ILE A 1080 31.72 -24.98 -14.95
N ARG A 1081 31.69 -26.06 -14.15
CA ARG A 1081 32.39 -27.30 -14.51
C ARG A 1081 31.52 -28.06 -15.51
N ALA A 1082 32.04 -28.28 -16.72
CA ALA A 1082 31.43 -29.21 -17.66
C ALA A 1082 31.56 -30.65 -17.14
N ALA A 1083 30.63 -31.53 -17.52
CA ALA A 1083 30.74 -32.95 -17.22
C ALA A 1083 32.02 -33.54 -17.85
N LYS A 1084 32.71 -34.44 -17.15
CA LYS A 1084 33.61 -35.40 -17.81
C LYS A 1084 32.72 -36.51 -18.38
N ASP A 1085 32.78 -36.75 -19.68
CA ASP A 1085 32.08 -37.90 -20.28
C ASP A 1085 32.65 -39.21 -19.75
N SER A 1086 31.78 -40.03 -19.15
CA SER A 1086 32.10 -41.37 -18.65
C SER A 1086 32.06 -42.41 -19.78
N SER A 1087 32.84 -42.16 -20.85
CA SER A 1087 33.16 -43.13 -21.91
C SER A 1087 34.66 -43.37 -21.86
N GLY A 1088 35.08 -44.45 -21.18
CA GLY A 1088 36.44 -44.61 -20.70
C GLY A 1088 37.48 -44.99 -21.77
N ARG A 1089 38.74 -44.58 -21.52
CA ARG A 1089 39.95 -45.28 -21.96
C ARG A 1089 41.12 -44.94 -21.02
N HIS A 1090 42.09 -45.85 -20.92
CA HIS A 1090 43.31 -45.66 -20.14
C HIS A 1090 44.19 -44.54 -20.74
N GLY A 1091 44.95 -43.86 -19.87
CA GLY A 1091 45.99 -42.90 -20.26
C GLY A 1091 46.77 -42.48 -19.02
N THR A 1092 48.04 -42.86 -18.94
CA THR A 1092 48.91 -42.67 -17.76
C THR A 1092 49.77 -41.41 -17.86
N SER A 1093 49.51 -40.43 -16.99
CA SER A 1093 50.51 -39.52 -16.36
C SER A 1093 49.80 -38.57 -15.38
#